data_AF-A0A916JFU4-F1
#
_entry.id   AF-A0A916JFU4-F1
#
_cell.length_a   1.000
_cell.length_b   1.000
_cell.length_c   1.000
_cell.angle_alpha   90.00
_cell.angle_beta   90.00
_cell.angle_gamma   90.00
#
_symmetry.space_group_name_H-M   'P 1'
#
loop_
_entity.id
_entity.type
_entity.pdbx_description
1 polymer ?
#
loop_
_entity_poly.entity_id
_entity_poly.type
_entity_poly.pdbx_seq_one_letter_code
_entity_poly.pdbx_strand_id
1 'polypeptide(L)'
;MKKKELTRIRVVFLLLFLSELVLIQKNEAFAQWKGTYGNEWIKPAQPYLRITVEKRGIQKVTVSSLPAGFPVTDPSRFQLWHRGQEVAIITANSTEIIFYGEPNDGASDSLVYRPETARLNPYMSLFSDLGYYFLTVSDGAKRAVQHENTKANQAPESFHLQDEIVKYNNQFGFETFGLKNTLNNSFYESVNSWTSQTTAGMNATAGSVKDTVFLSSFNLKNWVKDERFKPAVEMLLTGLNNGSHDVQVYTGYTANGKDVLKKETSIAFNGWEGKKGQFTIENTDLSENGSGFFKLNSISKSTGDWFGLAYYRISYPQLTDMKDTKLSYFNFPPSQNSVSNISITNVPADIQLYDITNPHIPVVVNGQKQDQTYSFGISRSAGKPLKIMAISSMEILSIPATRIGIVNLQPVSPANVGKLDLINPSDYDYLIVTNSILRNSAIKYGEYRSSQAGGSHRVLIMDIRDIYDQFNYGEPSPIAIRRFVDYMLKNGIRENEHNLVLIGNSVTIPINSVKEMPNEIPTLGDPGSDILLVAGLQNTDPDVPAIPVGRLRALVPDEVLFYLDKVKSYESQQGTGWRKKILHLNGGHSAGEISQLRDILADLAPAVEEGEVGGKVKAFVKQTPDTRERVDIAPDVNNGVGMITYFGHGAQEITDLDMGFITDASRGYQDVNKYSLMYFNGCGVGNIYTSRSRHVLSSNWIMTPNRGAIAVLANSYDSYVSSSAAQLKILYAKLFTDTRSYTIGQVVKQVAKEVASGTRSAVELANVHQTNLQGDPALKLIRFERPDFALDSDAGIVLISESPTITLEKAKEPKLGVILSNYGEYQKEQKINVDVKLFLRDGTTKKTEIVVSSVAYQDTIFFPVNNVSSIDRIEVNLDPGNLISELNENNNHSQLDVDWDIAKNLPIYPVEPVKDQIPPRLDVMLGNRLIANNETLLPNPVIKVLVEDDRFMDADTSLVDIYIKYCEDESCEFKRLSYSNLNVSLSNVTNKSVSITCLPTTLTSGHYELLVSAKDVSGNVVANPYRIKFKIGSVDEGITIVCSPNPTSDYVRFQAKIEIPDQLQSVYWKIYNISGSVLEEKKITLKGSAVEEWFWIPKQSGIYIYKTIFELTTGTKEISGRVSVVR
;
A
#
# COMPACT_ATOMS: atom_id res chain seq x y z
N MET A 1 21.80 13.53 -80.87
CA MET A 1 22.70 12.99 -79.82
C MET A 1 22.19 13.34 -78.43
N LYS A 2 20.96 12.93 -78.13
CA LYS A 2 20.19 13.28 -76.92
C LYS A 2 19.46 12.01 -76.46
N LYS A 3 19.08 11.96 -75.18
CA LYS A 3 18.35 10.89 -74.46
C LYS A 3 19.15 9.69 -73.91
N LYS A 4 20.01 9.00 -74.66
CA LYS A 4 20.64 7.75 -74.17
C LYS A 4 21.69 7.92 -73.04
N GLU A 5 22.46 9.01 -73.02
CA GLU A 5 23.41 9.28 -71.92
C GLU A 5 22.76 9.84 -70.66
N LEU A 6 21.70 10.65 -70.80
CA LEU A 6 20.97 11.18 -69.64
C LEU A 6 20.23 10.08 -68.87
N THR A 7 19.79 9.00 -69.54
CA THR A 7 19.16 7.84 -68.89
C THR A 7 20.19 6.95 -68.19
N ARG A 8 21.41 6.81 -68.73
CA ARG A 8 22.50 6.08 -68.05
C ARG A 8 23.01 6.82 -66.81
N ILE A 9 23.13 8.15 -66.88
CA ILE A 9 23.52 8.97 -65.71
C ILE A 9 22.42 8.95 -64.64
N ARG A 10 21.13 8.98 -65.02
CA ARG A 10 20.02 8.85 -64.06
C ARG A 10 19.89 7.47 -63.43
N VAL A 11 20.21 6.39 -64.15
CA VAL A 11 20.18 5.01 -63.60
C VAL A 11 21.40 4.74 -62.71
N VAL A 12 22.57 5.29 -63.03
CA VAL A 12 23.76 5.22 -62.18
C VAL A 12 23.61 6.10 -60.94
N PHE A 13 23.00 7.29 -61.05
CA PHE A 13 22.65 8.10 -59.87
C PHE A 13 21.53 7.46 -59.04
N LEU A 14 20.53 6.79 -59.63
CA LEU A 14 19.52 6.04 -58.86
C LEU A 14 20.13 4.83 -58.14
N LEU A 15 21.08 4.12 -58.77
CA LEU A 15 21.76 2.96 -58.16
C LEU A 15 22.77 3.37 -57.08
N LEU A 16 23.44 4.53 -57.23
CA LEU A 16 24.28 5.13 -56.19
C LEU A 16 23.43 5.71 -55.03
N PHE A 17 22.26 6.29 -55.32
CA PHE A 17 21.31 6.71 -54.27
C PHE A 17 20.66 5.52 -53.55
N LEU A 18 20.48 4.37 -54.21
CA LEU A 18 19.93 3.15 -53.59
C LEU A 18 20.99 2.36 -52.79
N SER A 19 22.29 2.54 -53.05
CA SER A 19 23.36 1.94 -52.24
C SER A 19 23.70 2.74 -50.99
N GLU A 20 23.44 4.06 -50.96
CA GLU A 20 23.55 4.87 -49.73
C GLU A 20 22.26 4.84 -48.88
N LEU A 21 21.13 4.37 -49.44
CA LEU A 21 19.84 4.21 -48.72
C LEU A 21 19.70 2.91 -47.92
N VAL A 22 20.79 2.22 -47.57
CA VAL A 22 20.76 1.10 -46.62
C VAL A 22 21.04 1.56 -45.17
N LEU A 23 21.19 2.88 -44.95
CA LEU A 23 20.83 3.49 -43.66
C LEU A 23 19.31 3.69 -43.63
N ILE A 24 18.55 2.58 -43.64
CA ILE A 24 17.20 2.63 -43.08
C ILE A 24 17.43 3.09 -41.64
N GLN A 25 16.96 4.30 -41.31
CA GLN A 25 16.62 4.62 -39.92
C GLN A 25 15.70 3.49 -39.47
N LYS A 26 16.29 2.47 -38.85
CA LYS A 26 15.58 1.61 -37.93
C LYS A 26 15.25 2.52 -36.77
N ASN A 27 14.18 3.30 -36.91
CA ASN A 27 13.25 3.34 -35.81
C ASN A 27 12.83 1.88 -35.67
N GLU A 28 13.58 1.11 -34.88
CA GLU A 28 13.01 -0.05 -34.23
C GLU A 28 11.89 0.57 -33.40
N ALA A 29 10.70 0.65 -34.01
CA ALA A 29 9.48 0.74 -33.25
C ALA A 29 9.60 -0.45 -32.32
N PHE A 30 9.95 -0.17 -31.04
CA PHE A 30 9.95 -1.18 -30.00
C PHE A 30 8.64 -1.92 -30.20
N ALA A 31 8.73 -3.21 -30.52
CA ALA A 31 7.54 -3.98 -30.89
C ALA A 31 6.53 -3.73 -29.79
N GLN A 32 5.46 -2.99 -30.10
CA GLN A 32 4.49 -2.58 -29.09
C GLN A 32 4.03 -3.87 -28.44
N TRP A 33 4.30 -3.97 -27.14
CA TRP A 33 3.84 -5.08 -26.33
C TRP A 33 2.33 -5.16 -26.58
N LYS A 34 1.90 -6.26 -27.21
CA LYS A 34 0.50 -6.42 -27.63
C LYS A 34 -0.37 -6.53 -26.38
N GLY A 35 -1.66 -6.28 -26.53
CA GLY A 35 -2.62 -6.35 -25.44
C GLY A 35 -2.81 -5.01 -24.73
N THR A 36 -4.05 -4.72 -24.36
CA THR A 36 -4.43 -3.53 -23.60
C THR A 36 -3.91 -3.64 -22.16
N TYR A 37 -4.04 -4.81 -21.54
CA TYR A 37 -3.68 -5.06 -20.15
C TYR A 37 -2.56 -6.10 -19.97
N GLY A 38 -2.21 -6.85 -21.02
CA GLY A 38 -1.14 -7.86 -20.99
C GLY A 38 -1.57 -9.24 -20.48
N ASN A 39 -2.84 -9.42 -20.11
CA ASN A 39 -3.40 -10.69 -19.63
C ASN A 39 -4.26 -11.42 -20.67
N GLU A 40 -4.40 -10.89 -21.90
CA GLU A 40 -5.34 -11.39 -22.91
C GLU A 40 -5.02 -12.80 -23.43
N TRP A 41 -3.79 -13.26 -23.23
CA TRP A 41 -3.32 -14.60 -23.61
C TRP A 41 -3.69 -15.69 -22.58
N ILE A 42 -4.13 -15.28 -21.38
CA ILE A 42 -4.40 -16.19 -20.26
C ILE A 42 -5.80 -16.79 -20.39
N LYS A 43 -5.87 -18.13 -20.27
CA LYS A 43 -7.12 -18.89 -20.16
C LYS A 43 -7.26 -19.42 -18.72
N PRO A 44 -8.18 -18.86 -17.91
CA PRO A 44 -8.24 -19.08 -16.45
C PRO A 44 -8.29 -20.54 -16.00
N ALA A 45 -8.99 -21.39 -16.76
CA ALA A 45 -9.15 -22.81 -16.43
C ALA A 45 -7.92 -23.68 -16.77
N GLN A 46 -6.90 -23.11 -17.43
CA GLN A 46 -5.71 -23.85 -17.80
C GLN A 46 -4.63 -23.76 -16.69
N PRO A 47 -3.87 -24.84 -16.46
CA PRO A 47 -2.70 -24.78 -15.58
C PRO A 47 -1.55 -24.06 -16.30
N TYR A 48 -0.84 -23.18 -15.59
CA TYR A 48 0.31 -22.47 -16.13
C TYR A 48 1.54 -22.69 -15.26
N LEU A 49 2.66 -22.96 -15.92
CA LEU A 49 4.00 -22.94 -15.34
C LEU A 49 4.80 -21.82 -15.97
N ARG A 50 5.49 -21.05 -15.14
CA ARG A 50 6.46 -20.05 -15.57
C ARG A 50 7.83 -20.66 -15.65
N ILE A 51 8.46 -20.53 -16.81
CA ILE A 51 9.82 -20.94 -17.12
C ILE A 51 10.67 -19.69 -17.27
N THR A 52 11.71 -19.56 -16.45
CA THR A 52 12.62 -18.42 -16.47
C THR A 52 13.85 -18.71 -17.34
N VAL A 53 14.10 -17.85 -18.32
CA VAL A 53 15.18 -17.93 -19.32
C VAL A 53 16.19 -16.82 -19.09
N GLU A 54 17.45 -17.19 -18.87
CA GLU A 54 18.54 -16.26 -18.55
C GLU A 54 19.41 -15.91 -19.77
N LYS A 55 19.56 -16.85 -20.70
CA LYS A 55 20.43 -16.71 -21.87
C LYS A 55 19.68 -17.05 -23.14
N ARG A 56 19.98 -16.31 -24.20
CA ARG A 56 19.44 -16.55 -25.53
C ARG A 56 19.96 -17.88 -26.08
N GLY A 57 19.08 -18.71 -26.63
CA GLY A 57 19.46 -19.96 -27.28
C GLY A 57 18.37 -21.03 -27.18
N ILE A 58 18.75 -22.28 -27.49
CA ILE A 58 17.87 -23.43 -27.32
C ILE A 58 17.80 -23.81 -25.84
N GLN A 59 16.59 -23.80 -25.30
CA GLN A 59 16.27 -24.17 -23.92
C GLN A 59 15.74 -25.60 -23.87
N LYS A 60 16.12 -26.34 -22.83
CA LYS A 60 15.63 -27.69 -22.53
C LYS A 60 15.03 -27.74 -21.13
N VAL A 61 13.78 -28.15 -21.05
CA VAL A 61 13.09 -28.46 -19.79
C VAL A 61 12.88 -29.96 -19.69
N THR A 62 13.35 -30.57 -18.62
CA THR A 62 13.08 -31.99 -18.35
C THR A 62 11.66 -32.16 -17.81
N VAL A 63 10.86 -33.06 -18.38
CA VAL A 63 9.45 -33.24 -17.96
C VAL A 63 9.34 -33.69 -16.51
N SER A 64 10.29 -34.48 -16.02
CA SER A 64 10.34 -34.90 -14.61
C SER A 64 10.70 -33.78 -13.63
N SER A 65 11.15 -32.62 -14.11
CA SER A 65 11.39 -31.44 -13.25
C SER A 65 10.18 -30.50 -13.18
N LEU A 66 9.08 -30.81 -13.88
CA LEU A 66 7.85 -30.04 -13.78
C LEU A 66 7.20 -30.24 -12.40
N PRO A 67 6.61 -29.21 -11.78
CA PRO A 67 5.95 -29.32 -10.48
C PRO A 67 4.85 -30.39 -10.46
N ALA A 68 4.71 -31.05 -9.30
CA ALA A 68 3.66 -32.04 -9.08
C ALA A 68 2.27 -31.43 -9.33
N GLY A 69 1.41 -32.16 -10.03
CA GLY A 69 0.05 -31.70 -10.38
C GLY A 69 -0.08 -31.03 -11.75
N PHE A 70 1.03 -30.67 -12.43
CA PHE A 70 0.95 -30.24 -13.82
C PHE A 70 0.67 -31.45 -14.75
N PRO A 71 -0.29 -31.35 -15.70
CA PRO A 71 -0.62 -32.47 -16.58
C PRO A 71 0.48 -32.75 -17.60
N VAL A 72 1.14 -33.90 -17.49
CA VAL A 72 2.28 -34.31 -18.34
C VAL A 72 2.01 -35.53 -19.22
N THR A 73 0.80 -36.09 -19.18
CA THR A 73 0.46 -37.36 -19.85
C THR A 73 0.43 -37.27 -21.38
N ASP A 74 0.20 -36.07 -21.92
CA ASP A 74 0.15 -35.84 -23.37
C ASP A 74 1.03 -34.63 -23.76
N PRO A 75 2.33 -34.85 -24.03
CA PRO A 75 3.25 -33.79 -24.45
C PRO A 75 2.88 -33.11 -25.77
N SER A 76 2.02 -33.71 -26.59
CA SER A 76 1.56 -33.10 -27.85
C SER A 76 0.69 -31.87 -27.61
N ARG A 77 0.11 -31.74 -26.41
CA ARG A 77 -0.74 -30.62 -25.98
C ARG A 77 0.01 -29.52 -25.26
N PHE A 78 1.32 -29.69 -24.98
CA PHE A 78 2.13 -28.63 -24.41
C PHE A 78 2.13 -27.41 -25.32
N GLN A 79 1.77 -26.25 -24.77
CA GLN A 79 1.71 -24.96 -25.43
C GLN A 79 2.57 -23.97 -24.65
N LEU A 80 3.35 -23.15 -25.36
CA LEU A 80 4.27 -22.20 -24.76
C LEU A 80 3.93 -20.78 -25.19
N TRP A 81 3.97 -19.84 -24.24
CA TRP A 81 3.70 -18.42 -24.47
C TRP A 81 4.87 -17.56 -24.02
N HIS A 82 5.15 -16.48 -24.75
CA HIS A 82 6.11 -15.44 -24.38
C HIS A 82 5.57 -14.09 -24.84
N ARG A 83 5.52 -13.09 -23.95
CA ARG A 83 5.01 -11.74 -24.25
C ARG A 83 3.67 -11.71 -25.00
N GLY A 84 2.74 -12.58 -24.57
CA GLY A 84 1.40 -12.70 -25.16
C GLY A 84 1.34 -13.37 -26.54
N GLN A 85 2.46 -13.91 -27.02
CA GLN A 85 2.54 -14.62 -28.30
C GLN A 85 2.89 -16.09 -28.07
N GLU A 86 2.20 -16.97 -28.76
CA GLU A 86 2.50 -18.40 -28.72
C GLU A 86 3.83 -18.69 -29.42
N VAL A 87 4.70 -19.39 -28.71
CA VAL A 87 6.01 -19.85 -29.17
C VAL A 87 5.90 -21.29 -29.66
N ALA A 88 6.40 -21.55 -30.87
CA ALA A 88 6.45 -22.89 -31.40
C ALA A 88 7.49 -23.74 -30.65
N ILE A 89 7.06 -24.87 -30.09
CA ILE A 89 7.94 -25.82 -29.42
C ILE A 89 8.66 -26.67 -30.48
N ILE A 90 9.98 -26.81 -30.35
CA ILE A 90 10.81 -27.58 -31.29
C ILE A 90 10.57 -29.08 -31.09
N THR A 91 10.66 -29.54 -29.85
CA THR A 91 10.42 -30.94 -29.47
C THR A 91 9.63 -30.96 -28.16
N ALA A 92 8.60 -31.81 -28.08
CA ALA A 92 7.93 -32.15 -26.82
C ALA A 92 7.64 -33.66 -26.80
N ASN A 93 8.18 -34.35 -25.81
CA ASN A 93 7.95 -35.78 -25.59
C ASN A 93 7.85 -36.06 -24.07
N SER A 94 7.79 -37.33 -23.66
CA SER A 94 7.63 -37.71 -22.25
C SER A 94 8.84 -37.41 -21.36
N THR A 95 9.98 -37.01 -21.95
CA THR A 95 11.24 -36.76 -21.25
C THR A 95 11.64 -35.29 -21.25
N GLU A 96 11.40 -34.57 -22.34
CA GLU A 96 11.87 -33.20 -22.50
C GLU A 96 10.96 -32.32 -23.36
N ILE A 97 11.12 -31.01 -23.15
CA ILE A 97 10.54 -29.92 -23.94
C ILE A 97 11.71 -29.04 -24.41
N ILE A 98 11.84 -28.83 -25.72
CA ILE A 98 12.88 -28.03 -26.35
C ILE A 98 12.23 -26.86 -27.09
N PHE A 99 12.72 -25.65 -26.85
CA PHE A 99 12.24 -24.44 -27.53
C PHE A 99 13.36 -23.39 -27.66
N TYR A 100 13.17 -22.40 -28.53
CA TYR A 100 14.06 -21.24 -28.60
C TYR A 100 13.60 -20.18 -27.59
N GLY A 101 14.51 -19.76 -26.71
CA GLY A 101 14.22 -18.77 -25.66
C GLY A 101 15.18 -17.59 -25.71
N GLU A 102 14.66 -16.41 -25.37
CA GLU A 102 15.39 -15.14 -25.28
C GLU A 102 15.22 -14.51 -23.90
N PRO A 103 16.26 -13.83 -23.36
CA PRO A 103 16.16 -13.05 -22.14
C PRO A 103 15.39 -11.75 -22.37
N ASN A 104 15.12 -11.00 -21.31
CA ASN A 104 14.47 -9.70 -21.41
C ASN A 104 15.41 -8.67 -22.05
N ASP A 105 14.90 -7.95 -23.05
CA ASP A 105 15.58 -6.85 -23.76
C ASP A 105 15.23 -5.45 -23.22
N GLY A 106 14.35 -5.39 -22.21
CA GLY A 106 13.85 -4.16 -21.61
C GLY A 106 12.89 -3.38 -22.51
N ALA A 107 12.33 -3.97 -23.58
CA ALA A 107 11.44 -3.25 -24.49
C ALA A 107 10.24 -2.59 -23.77
N SER A 108 9.69 -3.23 -22.71
CA SER A 108 8.63 -2.65 -21.87
C SER A 108 9.05 -1.38 -21.15
N ASP A 109 10.36 -1.18 -20.92
CA ASP A 109 10.84 -0.06 -20.13
C ASP A 109 10.56 1.25 -20.85
N SER A 110 10.39 1.24 -22.18
CA SER A 110 9.93 2.42 -22.93
C SER A 110 8.63 3.02 -22.41
N LEU A 111 7.75 2.19 -21.81
CA LEU A 111 6.44 2.62 -21.29
C LEU A 111 6.52 3.46 -20.01
N VAL A 112 7.69 3.51 -19.34
CA VAL A 112 7.94 4.43 -18.22
C VAL A 112 8.64 5.72 -18.64
N TYR A 113 8.96 5.87 -19.93
CA TYR A 113 9.54 7.09 -20.49
C TYR A 113 8.45 8.01 -21.05
N ARG A 114 8.67 9.32 -21.00
CA ARG A 114 7.82 10.31 -21.69
C ARG A 114 8.66 11.22 -22.59
N PRO A 115 8.39 11.25 -23.92
CA PRO A 115 7.59 10.27 -24.65
C PRO A 115 8.23 8.87 -24.59
N GLU A 116 7.48 7.80 -24.94
CA GLU A 116 8.01 6.42 -24.95
C GLU A 116 9.26 6.28 -25.84
N THR A 117 9.35 7.08 -26.91
CA THR A 117 10.51 7.15 -27.82
C THR A 117 11.78 7.72 -27.18
N ALA A 118 11.68 8.26 -25.97
CA ALA A 118 12.83 8.78 -25.23
C ALA A 118 13.74 7.65 -24.71
N ARG A 119 13.28 6.39 -24.63
CA ARG A 119 14.20 5.26 -24.37
C ARG A 119 15.10 5.03 -25.58
N LEU A 120 16.32 5.57 -25.54
CA LEU A 120 17.26 5.49 -26.66
C LEU A 120 18.15 4.24 -26.66
N ASN A 121 18.40 3.63 -25.50
CA ASN A 121 19.25 2.44 -25.36
C ASN A 121 18.40 1.15 -25.40
N PRO A 122 18.44 0.37 -26.49
CA PRO A 122 17.63 -0.85 -26.62
C PRO A 122 18.30 -2.09 -26.02
N TYR A 123 19.55 -1.99 -25.56
CA TYR A 123 20.37 -3.16 -25.21
C TYR A 123 20.48 -3.43 -23.71
N MET A 124 19.86 -2.59 -22.89
CA MET A 124 19.83 -2.69 -21.44
C MET A 124 18.41 -2.45 -20.92
N SER A 125 17.93 -3.36 -20.08
CA SER A 125 16.73 -3.11 -19.28
C SER A 125 17.07 -2.26 -18.06
N LEU A 126 16.08 -1.57 -17.50
CA LEU A 126 16.12 -0.95 -16.18
C LEU A 126 15.80 -1.97 -15.07
N PHE A 127 14.78 -2.82 -15.25
CA PHE A 127 14.17 -3.57 -14.13
C PHE A 127 14.49 -5.07 -14.11
N SER A 128 14.58 -5.72 -15.29
CA SER A 128 14.68 -7.18 -15.38
C SER A 128 15.49 -7.59 -16.59
N ASP A 129 16.41 -8.54 -16.41
CA ASP A 129 17.21 -9.10 -17.50
C ASP A 129 16.76 -10.53 -17.86
N LEU A 130 15.83 -11.11 -17.10
CA LEU A 130 15.33 -12.47 -17.30
C LEU A 130 14.09 -12.53 -18.20
N GLY A 131 14.10 -13.42 -19.19
CA GLY A 131 12.93 -13.72 -20.02
C GLY A 131 12.00 -14.71 -19.32
N TYR A 132 10.68 -14.52 -19.46
CA TYR A 132 9.68 -15.40 -18.87
C TYR A 132 8.79 -16.03 -19.94
N TYR A 133 8.64 -17.35 -19.86
CA TYR A 133 7.86 -18.18 -20.76
C TYR A 133 6.80 -18.94 -19.96
N PHE A 134 5.64 -19.16 -20.54
CA PHE A 134 4.52 -19.79 -19.85
C PHE A 134 4.09 -21.06 -20.55
N LEU A 135 4.32 -22.19 -19.89
CA LEU A 135 3.91 -23.51 -20.35
C LEU A 135 2.51 -23.83 -19.84
N THR A 136 1.64 -24.26 -20.75
CA THR A 136 0.28 -24.71 -20.46
C THR A 136 -0.08 -25.91 -21.33
N VAL A 137 -1.32 -26.39 -21.22
CA VAL A 137 -1.85 -27.50 -22.00
C VAL A 137 -3.10 -27.05 -22.76
N SER A 138 -3.02 -27.11 -24.09
CA SER A 138 -4.10 -26.71 -24.99
C SER A 138 -4.09 -27.57 -26.24
N ASP A 139 -5.26 -27.72 -26.86
CA ASP A 139 -5.36 -28.27 -28.20
C ASP A 139 -4.86 -27.21 -29.20
N GLY A 140 -4.21 -27.65 -30.28
CA GLY A 140 -3.67 -26.76 -31.33
C GLY A 140 -2.34 -26.09 -31.02
N ALA A 141 -1.56 -26.63 -30.07
CA ALA A 141 -0.27 -26.07 -29.70
C ALA A 141 0.73 -26.02 -30.88
N LYS A 142 1.38 -24.88 -31.09
CA LYS A 142 2.35 -24.71 -32.19
C LYS A 142 3.60 -25.57 -32.02
N ARG A 143 4.09 -26.08 -33.13
CA ARG A 143 5.34 -26.83 -33.24
C ARG A 143 6.22 -26.23 -34.31
N ALA A 144 7.54 -26.29 -34.12
CA ALA A 144 8.50 -25.92 -35.14
C ALA A 144 8.31 -26.85 -36.36
N VAL A 145 8.31 -26.27 -37.54
CA VAL A 145 8.28 -27.06 -38.78
C VAL A 145 9.70 -27.44 -39.19
N GLN A 146 9.81 -28.54 -39.94
CA GLN A 146 11.06 -28.98 -40.55
C GLN A 146 11.14 -28.38 -41.96
N HIS A 147 12.25 -27.72 -42.28
CA HIS A 147 12.57 -27.27 -43.62
C HIS A 147 13.60 -28.21 -44.24
N GLU A 148 13.17 -28.94 -45.26
CA GLU A 148 14.05 -29.80 -46.04
C GLU A 148 14.88 -28.97 -47.04
N ASN A 149 16.10 -29.43 -47.31
CA ASN A 149 17.04 -28.75 -48.18
C ASN A 149 16.44 -28.38 -49.55
N THR A 150 16.29 -27.07 -49.82
CA THR A 150 15.78 -26.57 -51.11
C THR A 150 16.91 -26.53 -52.12
N LYS A 151 16.72 -27.11 -53.31
CA LYS A 151 17.73 -27.04 -54.38
C LYS A 151 17.97 -25.57 -54.79
N ALA A 152 19.20 -25.09 -54.60
CA ALA A 152 19.64 -23.78 -55.04
C ALA A 152 20.67 -23.91 -56.19
N ASN A 153 20.51 -23.12 -57.26
CA ASN A 153 21.42 -23.12 -58.42
C ASN A 153 22.51 -22.03 -58.36
N GLN A 154 22.52 -21.21 -57.30
CA GLN A 154 23.45 -20.10 -57.11
C GLN A 154 24.62 -20.49 -56.19
N ALA A 155 25.72 -19.75 -56.27
CA ALA A 155 26.85 -19.90 -55.34
C ALA A 155 26.40 -19.63 -53.89
N PRO A 156 27.08 -20.24 -52.89
CA PRO A 156 26.80 -19.94 -51.49
C PRO A 156 26.94 -18.45 -51.17
N GLU A 157 26.15 -17.95 -50.22
CA GLU A 157 26.31 -16.60 -49.67
C GLU A 157 27.75 -16.41 -49.16
N SER A 158 28.42 -15.33 -49.60
CA SER A 158 29.84 -15.12 -49.34
C SER A 158 30.16 -14.58 -47.94
N PHE A 159 29.15 -14.05 -47.24
CA PHE A 159 29.24 -13.55 -45.87
C PHE A 159 27.84 -13.50 -45.24
N HIS A 160 27.82 -13.30 -43.92
CA HIS A 160 26.67 -12.77 -43.19
C HIS A 160 27.05 -11.44 -42.54
N LEU A 161 26.07 -10.66 -42.08
CA LEU A 161 26.32 -9.50 -41.24
C LEU A 161 26.42 -9.96 -39.78
N GLN A 162 27.52 -9.59 -39.14
CA GLN A 162 27.75 -9.77 -37.72
C GLN A 162 27.56 -8.44 -37.00
N ASP A 163 26.85 -8.48 -35.87
CA ASP A 163 26.75 -7.34 -34.97
C ASP A 163 27.68 -7.57 -33.75
N GLU A 164 28.62 -6.67 -33.54
CA GLU A 164 29.41 -6.57 -32.32
C GLU A 164 28.86 -5.41 -31.49
N ILE A 165 28.30 -5.72 -30.31
CA ILE A 165 27.64 -4.74 -29.44
C ILE A 165 28.42 -4.64 -28.13
N VAL A 166 28.91 -3.45 -27.82
CA VAL A 166 29.53 -3.12 -26.53
C VAL A 166 28.62 -2.13 -25.80
N LYS A 167 28.31 -2.44 -24.54
CA LYS A 167 27.40 -1.67 -23.68
C LYS A 167 28.15 -1.26 -22.43
N TYR A 168 27.78 -0.13 -21.85
CA TYR A 168 28.40 0.39 -20.64
C TYR A 168 27.37 0.62 -19.54
N ASN A 169 27.79 0.37 -18.30
CA ASN A 169 26.94 0.48 -17.10
C ASN A 169 27.70 1.05 -15.90
N ASN A 170 28.71 1.88 -16.14
CA ASN A 170 29.55 2.47 -15.11
C ASN A 170 28.85 3.61 -14.38
N GLN A 171 28.00 4.36 -15.08
CA GLN A 171 27.28 5.51 -14.55
C GLN A 171 25.88 5.56 -15.17
N PHE A 172 24.88 5.95 -14.38
CA PHE A 172 23.55 6.23 -14.91
C PHE A 172 23.43 7.72 -15.23
N GLY A 173 22.86 8.05 -16.40
CA GLY A 173 22.60 9.42 -16.79
C GLY A 173 21.50 10.03 -15.90
N PHE A 174 21.83 11.15 -15.27
CA PHE A 174 20.93 12.00 -14.47
C PHE A 174 20.14 11.25 -13.37
N GLU A 175 20.76 11.16 -12.19
CA GLU A 175 20.18 10.58 -10.97
C GLU A 175 19.82 11.68 -9.96
N THR A 176 18.86 11.43 -9.08
CA THR A 176 18.38 12.41 -8.09
C THR A 176 19.43 12.85 -7.07
N PHE A 177 20.53 12.12 -6.88
CA PHE A 177 21.54 12.48 -5.88
C PHE A 177 22.62 13.45 -6.39
N GLY A 178 22.63 13.79 -7.68
CA GLY A 178 23.65 14.62 -8.31
C GLY A 178 23.06 15.84 -9.01
N LEU A 179 23.51 17.03 -8.59
CA LEU A 179 23.28 18.37 -9.16
C LEU A 179 22.06 19.14 -8.63
N LYS A 180 22.32 20.04 -7.66
CA LYS A 180 21.37 21.03 -7.15
C LYS A 180 20.86 21.94 -8.29
N ASN A 181 19.58 22.34 -8.21
CA ASN A 181 18.90 23.31 -9.10
C ASN A 181 18.46 22.79 -10.47
N THR A 182 18.38 21.47 -10.66
CA THR A 182 17.80 20.90 -11.87
C THR A 182 16.42 20.31 -11.60
N LEU A 183 15.46 20.61 -12.47
CA LEU A 183 14.19 19.89 -12.49
C LEU A 183 14.41 18.44 -12.93
N ASN A 184 14.15 17.49 -12.04
CA ASN A 184 14.10 16.06 -12.36
C ASN A 184 12.65 15.57 -12.25
N ASN A 185 12.13 14.97 -13.32
CA ASN A 185 10.78 14.42 -13.36
C ASN A 185 10.75 12.99 -12.81
N SER A 186 9.57 12.56 -12.33
CA SER A 186 9.36 11.17 -11.90
C SER A 186 9.06 10.19 -13.04
N PHE A 187 9.04 10.62 -14.29
CA PHE A 187 9.04 9.72 -15.44
C PHE A 187 10.43 9.76 -16.09
N TYR A 188 10.82 8.69 -16.78
CA TYR A 188 12.13 8.66 -17.41
C TYR A 188 12.13 9.48 -18.71
N GLU A 189 13.27 10.10 -19.00
CA GLU A 189 13.51 10.92 -20.17
C GLU A 189 14.75 10.41 -20.92
N SER A 190 15.11 11.01 -22.06
CA SER A 190 16.18 10.48 -22.92
C SER A 190 17.57 10.44 -22.27
N VAL A 191 17.73 11.16 -21.17
CA VAL A 191 18.93 11.16 -20.35
C VAL A 191 19.11 9.89 -19.53
N ASN A 192 18.00 9.26 -19.11
CA ASN A 192 18.04 8.15 -18.17
C ASN A 192 18.47 6.86 -18.87
N SER A 193 19.78 6.67 -18.97
CA SER A 193 20.42 5.49 -19.54
C SER A 193 21.73 5.20 -18.81
N TRP A 194 22.06 3.91 -18.70
CA TRP A 194 23.40 3.48 -18.33
C TRP A 194 24.42 3.88 -19.40
N THR A 195 25.60 4.29 -18.94
CA THR A 195 26.71 4.78 -19.77
C THR A 195 28.08 4.44 -19.20
N SER A 196 29.12 4.66 -20.00
CA SER A 196 30.52 4.64 -19.57
C SER A 196 30.78 5.63 -18.45
N GLN A 197 31.97 5.55 -17.85
CA GLN A 197 32.45 6.60 -16.96
C GLN A 197 32.45 7.96 -17.68
N THR A 198 32.22 9.03 -16.92
CA THR A 198 32.24 10.41 -17.42
C THR A 198 33.55 10.72 -18.16
N THR A 199 33.44 11.19 -19.40
CA THR A 199 34.52 11.83 -20.17
C THR A 199 34.26 13.34 -20.24
N ALA A 200 35.27 14.14 -19.91
CA ALA A 200 35.18 15.59 -19.89
C ALA A 200 35.70 16.23 -21.20
N GLY A 201 35.09 17.32 -21.63
CA GLY A 201 35.62 18.19 -22.67
C GLY A 201 36.90 18.88 -22.22
N MET A 202 37.76 19.25 -23.17
CA MET A 202 39.05 19.90 -22.88
C MET A 202 38.94 21.20 -22.08
N ASN A 203 37.79 21.88 -22.17
CA ASN A 203 37.52 23.15 -21.49
C ASN A 203 36.60 22.99 -20.26
N ALA A 204 36.22 21.76 -19.89
CA ALA A 204 35.32 21.51 -18.79
C ALA A 204 35.98 21.79 -17.43
N THR A 205 35.26 22.42 -16.50
CA THR A 205 35.77 22.76 -15.16
C THR A 205 35.00 22.00 -14.08
N ALA A 206 35.53 20.87 -13.57
CA ALA A 206 35.33 20.46 -12.17
C ALA A 206 36.42 19.47 -11.68
N GLY A 207 36.71 19.55 -10.39
CA GLY A 207 37.90 19.02 -9.70
C GLY A 207 37.98 17.51 -9.43
N SER A 208 37.47 16.63 -10.29
CA SER A 208 37.61 15.16 -10.12
C SER A 208 37.62 14.31 -11.39
N VAL A 209 37.20 14.83 -12.55
CA VAL A 209 37.21 14.08 -13.82
C VAL A 209 38.53 14.35 -14.55
N LYS A 210 39.33 13.31 -14.81
CA LYS A 210 40.66 13.42 -15.44
C LYS A 210 40.68 13.04 -16.93
N ASP A 211 39.69 12.28 -17.39
CA ASP A 211 39.70 11.72 -18.74
C ASP A 211 39.05 12.66 -19.73
N THR A 212 39.85 13.17 -20.67
CA THR A 212 39.39 14.02 -21.78
C THR A 212 39.22 13.27 -23.10
N VAL A 213 39.58 11.99 -23.08
CA VAL A 213 39.58 11.10 -24.23
C VAL A 213 39.00 9.76 -23.79
N PHE A 214 37.99 9.30 -24.51
CA PHE A 214 37.48 7.95 -24.38
C PHE A 214 38.11 7.05 -25.45
N LEU A 215 38.60 5.87 -25.06
CA LEU A 215 39.16 4.88 -25.96
C LEU A 215 38.44 3.53 -25.80
N SER A 216 38.05 2.92 -26.91
CA SER A 216 37.52 1.54 -26.91
C SER A 216 38.03 0.77 -28.12
N SER A 217 38.72 -0.34 -27.89
CA SER A 217 39.21 -1.24 -28.94
C SER A 217 38.13 -2.24 -29.36
N PHE A 218 38.16 -2.65 -30.63
CA PHE A 218 37.30 -3.66 -31.23
C PHE A 218 38.08 -4.55 -32.21
N ASN A 219 37.54 -5.73 -32.52
CA ASN A 219 38.15 -6.64 -33.49
C ASN A 219 37.07 -7.38 -34.29
N LEU A 220 37.03 -7.08 -35.59
CA LEU A 220 36.12 -7.70 -36.54
C LEU A 220 36.60 -9.11 -36.92
N LYS A 221 36.25 -10.12 -36.08
CA LYS A 221 36.62 -11.52 -36.31
C LYS A 221 36.16 -11.99 -37.70
N ASN A 222 37.04 -12.68 -38.45
CA ASN A 222 36.72 -13.25 -39.77
C ASN A 222 36.06 -12.24 -40.74
N TRP A 223 36.47 -10.96 -40.66
CA TRP A 223 35.91 -9.89 -41.47
C TRP A 223 36.15 -10.11 -42.98
N VAL A 224 35.10 -9.93 -43.75
CA VAL A 224 35.13 -9.97 -45.22
C VAL A 224 35.09 -8.55 -45.76
N LYS A 225 36.09 -8.19 -46.57
CA LYS A 225 36.13 -6.91 -47.27
C LYS A 225 35.20 -6.97 -48.48
N ASP A 226 34.00 -6.41 -48.35
CA ASP A 226 33.05 -6.20 -49.44
C ASP A 226 32.90 -4.69 -49.69
N GLU A 227 32.84 -4.26 -50.95
CA GLU A 227 32.72 -2.85 -51.31
C GLU A 227 31.29 -2.30 -51.13
N ARG A 228 30.28 -3.17 -51.12
CA ARG A 228 28.86 -2.81 -50.95
C ARG A 228 28.44 -2.82 -49.49
N PHE A 229 29.11 -3.62 -48.65
CA PHE A 229 28.81 -3.75 -47.23
C PHE A 229 30.06 -3.44 -46.42
N LYS A 230 30.20 -2.19 -46.00
CA LYS A 230 31.29 -1.73 -45.13
C LYS A 230 30.90 -1.87 -43.65
N PRO A 231 31.86 -1.98 -42.72
CA PRO A 231 31.55 -1.90 -41.29
C PRO A 231 30.77 -0.62 -40.97
N ALA A 232 29.58 -0.78 -40.40
CA ALA A 232 28.68 0.32 -40.04
C ALA A 232 28.57 0.43 -38.52
N VAL A 233 28.76 1.63 -38.00
CA VAL A 233 28.75 1.93 -36.57
C VAL A 233 27.50 2.69 -36.21
N GLU A 234 26.85 2.27 -35.13
CA GLU A 234 25.90 3.08 -34.37
C GLU A 234 26.42 3.25 -32.95
N MET A 235 26.36 4.46 -32.41
CA MET A 235 26.70 4.73 -31.01
C MET A 235 25.68 5.67 -30.36
N LEU A 236 25.47 5.53 -29.06
CA LEU A 236 24.65 6.43 -28.25
C LEU A 236 25.54 7.16 -27.25
N LEU A 237 25.63 8.48 -27.38
CA LEU A 237 26.25 9.36 -26.40
C LEU A 237 25.19 9.91 -25.46
N THR A 238 25.54 10.15 -24.21
CA THR A 238 24.66 10.73 -23.19
C THR A 238 25.35 11.89 -22.51
N GLY A 239 24.67 13.04 -22.41
CA GLY A 239 25.15 14.18 -21.64
C GLY A 239 25.09 13.92 -20.14
N LEU A 240 26.15 14.25 -19.44
CA LEU A 240 26.31 14.03 -17.99
C LEU A 240 26.45 15.33 -17.21
N ASN A 241 26.40 16.48 -17.88
CA ASN A 241 26.33 17.80 -17.25
C ASN A 241 25.61 18.80 -18.16
N ASN A 242 25.15 19.91 -17.60
CA ASN A 242 24.39 20.93 -18.31
C ASN A 242 25.33 21.84 -19.12
N GLY A 243 25.85 21.32 -20.22
CA GLY A 243 26.73 22.03 -21.13
C GLY A 243 26.38 21.77 -22.59
N SER A 244 27.13 22.41 -23.49
CA SER A 244 27.10 22.04 -24.91
C SER A 244 28.18 21.00 -25.16
N HIS A 245 27.86 19.97 -25.92
CA HIS A 245 28.75 18.86 -26.26
C HIS A 245 28.99 18.84 -27.77
N ASP A 246 30.23 18.60 -28.19
CA ASP A 246 30.58 18.38 -29.60
C ASP A 246 31.66 17.31 -29.68
N VAL A 247 31.21 16.05 -29.62
CA VAL A 247 32.08 14.87 -29.52
C VAL A 247 32.56 14.48 -30.91
N GLN A 248 33.86 14.60 -31.15
CA GLN A 248 34.49 14.09 -32.35
C GLN A 248 34.73 12.59 -32.21
N VAL A 249 34.32 11.85 -33.22
CA VAL A 249 34.49 10.40 -33.28
C VAL A 249 35.59 10.08 -34.27
N TYR A 250 36.63 9.40 -33.80
CA TYR A 250 37.71 8.88 -34.62
C TYR A 250 37.72 7.36 -34.60
N THR A 251 37.98 6.75 -35.74
CA THR A 251 38.43 5.36 -35.84
C THR A 251 39.94 5.36 -35.99
N GLY A 252 40.63 4.40 -35.39
CA GLY A 252 42.04 4.19 -35.63
C GLY A 252 42.51 2.76 -35.47
N TYR A 253 43.74 2.51 -35.91
CA TYR A 253 44.44 1.25 -35.70
C TYR A 253 45.94 1.52 -35.52
N THR A 254 46.64 0.65 -34.80
CA THR A 254 48.08 0.79 -34.59
C THR A 254 48.83 0.05 -35.70
N ALA A 255 49.62 0.79 -36.48
CA ALA A 255 50.50 0.27 -37.52
C ALA A 255 51.96 0.61 -37.17
N ASN A 256 52.84 -0.41 -37.10
CA ASN A 256 54.26 -0.23 -36.80
C ASN A 256 54.53 0.60 -35.51
N GLY A 257 53.71 0.40 -34.48
CA GLY A 257 53.82 1.12 -33.20
C GLY A 257 53.33 2.58 -33.22
N LYS A 258 52.65 3.02 -34.29
CA LYS A 258 52.02 4.34 -34.40
C LYS A 258 50.54 4.21 -34.69
N ASP A 259 49.73 5.02 -34.03
CA ASP A 259 48.29 5.07 -34.30
C ASP A 259 48.00 5.86 -35.57
N VAL A 260 47.29 5.22 -36.50
CA VAL A 260 46.68 5.86 -37.66
C VAL A 260 45.25 6.22 -37.25
N LEU A 261 44.90 7.50 -37.32
CA LEU A 261 43.60 8.02 -36.89
C LEU A 261 42.87 8.68 -38.06
N LYS A 262 41.58 8.36 -38.20
CA LYS A 262 40.65 8.99 -39.13
C LYS A 262 39.49 9.59 -38.35
N LYS A 263 39.19 10.87 -38.59
CA LYS A 263 37.95 11.48 -38.10
C LYS A 263 36.79 10.99 -38.96
N GLU A 264 35.79 10.39 -38.32
CA GLU A 264 34.59 9.89 -38.99
C GLU A 264 33.48 10.93 -38.95
N THR A 265 33.19 11.48 -37.78
CA THR A 265 32.08 12.42 -37.59
C THR A 265 32.26 13.31 -36.35
N SER A 266 31.32 14.25 -36.16
CA SER A 266 31.13 15.07 -34.96
C SER A 266 29.67 14.92 -34.53
N ILE A 267 29.44 14.61 -33.26
CA ILE A 267 28.10 14.46 -32.68
C ILE A 267 27.89 15.59 -31.67
N ALA A 268 27.11 16.59 -32.06
CA ALA A 268 26.77 17.74 -31.22
C ALA A 268 25.38 17.58 -30.59
N PHE A 269 25.28 17.92 -29.30
CA PHE A 269 24.06 17.84 -28.49
C PHE A 269 24.21 18.75 -27.24
N ASN A 270 23.12 19.02 -26.51
CA ASN A 270 23.15 19.93 -25.36
C ASN A 270 22.48 19.35 -24.11
N GLY A 271 22.91 19.84 -22.94
CA GLY A 271 22.38 19.43 -21.66
C GLY A 271 22.61 17.93 -21.43
N TRP A 272 21.67 17.28 -20.76
CA TRP A 272 21.81 15.86 -20.46
C TRP A 272 21.21 14.92 -21.51
N GLU A 273 20.82 15.42 -22.68
CA GLU A 273 20.13 14.57 -23.66
C GLU A 273 21.01 13.41 -24.18
N GLY A 274 20.35 12.33 -24.60
CA GLY A 274 21.00 11.24 -25.32
C GLY A 274 20.98 11.49 -26.82
N LYS A 275 22.10 11.25 -27.51
CA LYS A 275 22.24 11.45 -28.95
C LYS A 275 22.86 10.24 -29.65
N LYS A 276 22.13 9.68 -30.63
CA LYS A 276 22.65 8.64 -31.52
C LYS A 276 23.51 9.23 -32.62
N GLY A 277 24.65 8.59 -32.90
CA GLY A 277 25.50 8.82 -34.06
C GLY A 277 25.64 7.57 -34.92
N GLN A 278 25.68 7.74 -36.23
CA GLN A 278 25.84 6.65 -37.20
C GLN A 278 26.85 7.05 -38.28
N PHE A 279 27.74 6.13 -38.66
CA PHE A 279 28.73 6.31 -39.74
C PHE A 279 29.22 4.94 -40.23
N THR A 280 29.91 4.92 -41.36
CA THR A 280 30.58 3.72 -41.91
C THR A 280 32.09 3.89 -41.82
N ILE A 281 32.81 2.82 -41.49
CA ILE A 281 34.27 2.79 -41.51
C ILE A 281 34.73 2.28 -42.87
N GLU A 282 35.66 2.98 -43.51
CA GLU A 282 36.25 2.51 -44.77
C GLU A 282 37.14 1.29 -44.52
N ASN A 283 37.18 0.36 -45.49
CA ASN A 283 37.98 -0.87 -45.35
C ASN A 283 39.49 -0.57 -45.16
N THR A 284 39.95 0.63 -45.54
CA THR A 284 41.33 1.10 -45.38
C THR A 284 41.63 1.69 -44.00
N ASP A 285 40.60 1.98 -43.20
CA ASP A 285 40.74 2.67 -41.91
C ASP A 285 40.84 1.68 -40.73
N LEU A 286 40.93 0.38 -41.05
CA LEU A 286 41.15 -0.73 -40.12
C LEU A 286 42.46 -1.45 -40.44
N SER A 287 43.00 -2.17 -39.46
CA SER A 287 44.13 -3.07 -39.73
C SER A 287 43.74 -4.21 -40.68
N GLU A 288 44.73 -4.91 -41.25
CA GLU A 288 44.47 -6.01 -42.18
C GLU A 288 43.59 -7.12 -41.60
N ASN A 289 43.68 -7.35 -40.29
CA ASN A 289 42.88 -8.33 -39.55
C ASN A 289 41.58 -7.75 -38.95
N GLY A 290 41.18 -6.53 -39.33
CA GLY A 290 39.94 -5.90 -38.86
C GLY A 290 39.97 -5.42 -37.41
N SER A 291 41.15 -5.25 -36.81
CA SER A 291 41.30 -4.64 -35.49
C SER A 291 41.31 -3.11 -35.60
N GLY A 292 40.72 -2.45 -34.62
CA GLY A 292 40.69 -1.00 -34.53
C GLY A 292 40.29 -0.52 -33.14
N PHE A 293 40.17 0.79 -32.99
CA PHE A 293 39.64 1.43 -31.80
C PHE A 293 38.91 2.72 -32.13
N PHE A 294 37.91 3.05 -31.30
CA PHE A 294 37.31 4.37 -31.27
C PHE A 294 38.08 5.28 -30.33
N LYS A 295 38.32 6.51 -30.75
CA LYS A 295 38.77 7.61 -29.92
C LYS A 295 37.73 8.72 -29.95
N LEU A 296 37.19 9.06 -28.79
CA LEU A 296 36.20 10.13 -28.63
C LEU A 296 36.81 11.27 -27.82
N ASN A 297 36.71 12.49 -28.32
CA ASN A 297 37.08 13.69 -27.58
C ASN A 297 36.16 14.84 -28.00
N SER A 298 35.75 15.66 -27.03
CA SER A 298 34.90 16.81 -27.34
C SER A 298 35.71 18.07 -27.61
N ILE A 299 35.25 18.86 -28.59
CA ILE A 299 35.83 20.17 -28.94
C ILE A 299 34.98 21.34 -28.44
N SER A 300 33.95 21.08 -27.64
CA SER A 300 33.14 22.13 -27.06
C SER A 300 33.97 23.07 -26.18
N LYS A 301 33.56 24.34 -26.17
CA LYS A 301 34.10 25.37 -25.27
C LYS A 301 33.31 25.48 -23.96
N SER A 302 32.26 24.67 -23.79
CA SER A 302 31.44 24.69 -22.59
C SER A 302 32.22 24.13 -21.41
N THR A 303 32.10 24.79 -20.26
CA THR A 303 32.65 24.33 -18.98
C THR A 303 31.89 23.13 -18.41
N GLY A 304 30.65 22.90 -18.87
CA GLY A 304 29.80 21.77 -18.50
C GLY A 304 29.82 20.61 -19.49
N ASP A 305 30.85 20.50 -20.33
CA ASP A 305 30.93 19.48 -21.37
C ASP A 305 31.34 18.10 -20.81
N TRP A 306 30.42 17.40 -20.13
CA TRP A 306 30.62 16.02 -19.68
C TRP A 306 29.70 15.08 -20.45
N PHE A 307 30.25 13.99 -20.97
CA PHE A 307 29.49 13.00 -21.71
C PHE A 307 29.94 11.58 -21.37
N GLY A 308 29.11 10.60 -21.72
CA GLY A 308 29.47 9.19 -21.69
C GLY A 308 28.99 8.47 -22.95
N LEU A 309 29.57 7.30 -23.21
CA LEU A 309 29.14 6.38 -24.26
C LEU A 309 28.26 5.28 -23.66
N ALA A 310 26.98 5.25 -24.03
CA ALA A 310 26.03 4.24 -23.55
C ALA A 310 26.24 2.87 -24.21
N TYR A 311 26.39 2.87 -25.52
CA TYR A 311 26.76 1.68 -26.28
C TYR A 311 27.40 2.10 -27.62
N TYR A 312 28.11 1.16 -28.23
CA TYR A 312 28.29 1.14 -29.67
C TYR A 312 27.99 -0.24 -30.24
N ARG A 313 27.55 -0.26 -31.50
CA ARG A 313 27.31 -1.46 -32.30
C ARG A 313 28.07 -1.31 -33.61
N ILE A 314 28.88 -2.30 -33.97
CA ILE A 314 29.52 -2.41 -35.28
C ILE A 314 28.86 -3.57 -36.03
N SER A 315 28.24 -3.26 -37.17
CA SER A 315 27.68 -4.26 -38.09
C SER A 315 28.62 -4.45 -39.27
N TYR A 316 29.14 -5.65 -39.50
CA TYR A 316 30.17 -5.89 -40.53
C TYR A 316 30.00 -7.24 -41.24
N PRO A 317 30.47 -7.38 -42.50
CA PRO A 317 30.49 -8.67 -43.17
C PRO A 317 31.47 -9.65 -42.52
N GLN A 318 31.00 -10.83 -42.13
CA GLN A 318 31.79 -11.89 -41.51
C GLN A 318 31.61 -13.19 -42.29
N LEU A 319 32.67 -14.00 -42.37
CA LEU A 319 32.59 -15.36 -42.95
C LEU A 319 31.60 -16.23 -42.17
N THR A 320 30.85 -17.09 -42.86
CA THR A 320 29.98 -18.10 -42.26
C THR A 320 30.79 -19.28 -41.70
N ASP A 321 31.39 -19.06 -40.54
CA ASP A 321 32.36 -19.97 -39.95
C ASP A 321 32.10 -20.19 -38.45
N MET A 322 32.26 -21.44 -37.99
CA MET A 322 32.09 -21.83 -36.59
C MET A 322 33.41 -22.19 -35.89
N LYS A 323 34.56 -21.78 -36.44
CA LYS A 323 35.83 -22.06 -35.77
C LYS A 323 35.88 -21.40 -34.39
N ASP A 324 36.26 -22.22 -33.40
CA ASP A 324 36.37 -21.87 -31.98
C ASP A 324 35.04 -21.46 -31.31
N THR A 325 33.90 -21.79 -31.92
CA THR A 325 32.58 -21.59 -31.31
C THR A 325 31.67 -22.82 -31.52
N LYS A 326 30.74 -23.00 -30.59
CA LYS A 326 29.72 -24.07 -30.66
C LYS A 326 28.31 -23.52 -30.86
N LEU A 327 28.15 -22.20 -30.84
CA LEU A 327 26.90 -21.48 -31.08
C LEU A 327 27.20 -20.21 -31.90
N SER A 328 26.57 -20.08 -33.05
CA SER A 328 26.70 -18.91 -33.93
C SER A 328 25.35 -18.43 -34.43
N TYR A 329 25.24 -17.12 -34.64
CA TYR A 329 24.08 -16.46 -35.24
C TYR A 329 24.52 -15.79 -36.54
N PHE A 330 23.96 -16.24 -37.67
CA PHE A 330 24.28 -15.76 -39.00
C PHE A 330 23.13 -14.90 -39.53
N ASN A 331 23.33 -13.57 -39.62
CA ASN A 331 22.33 -12.63 -40.13
C ASN A 331 22.58 -12.30 -41.61
N PHE A 332 21.86 -12.94 -42.51
CA PHE A 332 21.99 -12.69 -43.95
C PHE A 332 21.17 -11.46 -44.36
N PRO A 333 21.76 -10.51 -45.11
CA PRO A 333 21.07 -9.29 -45.53
C PRO A 333 19.86 -9.60 -46.43
N PRO A 334 18.94 -8.64 -46.63
CA PRO A 334 17.83 -8.80 -47.57
C PRO A 334 18.29 -9.25 -48.95
N SER A 335 17.63 -10.27 -49.50
CA SER A 335 17.93 -10.81 -50.84
C SER A 335 16.68 -10.83 -51.71
N GLN A 336 16.84 -10.58 -53.01
CA GLN A 336 15.78 -10.73 -54.00
C GLN A 336 15.63 -12.18 -54.48
N ASN A 337 16.61 -13.04 -54.16
CA ASN A 337 16.55 -14.46 -54.50
C ASN A 337 15.47 -15.14 -53.66
N SER A 338 14.69 -16.04 -54.29
CA SER A 338 13.67 -16.84 -53.61
C SER A 338 14.24 -17.97 -52.76
N VAL A 339 15.53 -18.28 -52.93
CA VAL A 339 16.30 -19.26 -52.15
C VAL A 339 17.70 -18.69 -51.89
N SER A 340 18.20 -18.78 -50.66
CA SER A 340 19.63 -18.58 -50.36
C SER A 340 20.31 -19.94 -50.26
N ASN A 341 21.48 -20.07 -50.89
CA ASN A 341 22.37 -21.21 -50.70
C ASN A 341 23.37 -20.84 -49.62
N ILE A 342 23.43 -21.58 -48.51
CA ILE A 342 24.29 -21.27 -47.36
C ILE A 342 25.25 -22.43 -47.14
N SER A 343 26.51 -22.09 -46.83
CA SER A 343 27.52 -23.07 -46.41
C SER A 343 28.22 -22.54 -45.15
N ILE A 344 28.17 -23.32 -44.08
CA ILE A 344 28.79 -23.01 -42.79
C ILE A 344 29.99 -23.93 -42.61
N THR A 345 31.17 -23.37 -42.40
CA THR A 345 32.42 -24.13 -42.22
C THR A 345 32.76 -24.37 -40.76
N ASN A 346 33.63 -25.34 -40.50
CA ASN A 346 34.11 -25.73 -39.17
C ASN A 346 32.97 -26.08 -38.19
N VAL A 347 31.90 -26.72 -38.69
CA VAL A 347 30.76 -27.10 -37.86
C VAL A 347 31.07 -28.30 -36.95
N PRO A 348 30.59 -28.32 -35.69
CA PRO A 348 30.65 -29.49 -34.81
C PRO A 348 30.01 -30.76 -35.40
N ALA A 349 30.38 -31.92 -34.86
CA ALA A 349 29.83 -33.23 -35.25
C ALA A 349 28.29 -33.27 -35.15
N ASP A 350 27.76 -32.70 -34.06
CA ASP A 350 26.38 -32.74 -33.58
C ASP A 350 25.61 -31.45 -33.87
N ILE A 351 25.96 -30.75 -34.95
CA ILE A 351 25.36 -29.46 -35.32
C ILE A 351 23.85 -29.56 -35.58
N GLN A 352 23.12 -28.60 -35.07
CA GLN A 352 21.71 -28.35 -35.35
C GLN A 352 21.53 -26.93 -35.89
N LEU A 353 20.65 -26.75 -36.87
CA LEU A 353 20.37 -25.47 -37.50
C LEU A 353 18.91 -25.07 -37.32
N TYR A 354 18.70 -23.78 -37.04
CA TYR A 354 17.37 -23.21 -36.86
C TYR A 354 17.28 -21.87 -37.61
N ASP A 355 16.25 -21.68 -38.44
CA ASP A 355 15.85 -20.34 -38.87
C ASP A 355 15.05 -19.69 -37.74
N ILE A 356 15.62 -18.63 -37.20
CA ILE A 356 15.08 -17.82 -36.10
C ILE A 356 14.80 -16.39 -36.56
N THR A 357 14.54 -16.20 -37.85
CA THR A 357 14.10 -14.91 -38.39
C THR A 357 12.84 -14.42 -37.68
N ASN A 358 11.95 -15.34 -37.31
CA ASN A 358 10.92 -15.11 -36.30
C ASN A 358 11.22 -15.97 -35.06
N PRO A 359 11.65 -15.38 -33.94
CA PRO A 359 12.02 -16.14 -32.74
C PRO A 359 10.85 -16.89 -32.08
N HIS A 360 9.60 -16.49 -32.34
CA HIS A 360 8.42 -17.20 -31.82
C HIS A 360 8.03 -18.41 -32.68
N ILE A 361 8.53 -18.51 -33.92
CA ILE A 361 8.23 -19.60 -34.84
C ILE A 361 9.54 -20.09 -35.46
N PRO A 362 10.44 -20.68 -34.65
CA PRO A 362 11.67 -21.25 -35.19
C PRO A 362 11.35 -22.39 -36.15
N VAL A 363 12.17 -22.52 -37.19
CA VAL A 363 12.10 -23.60 -38.18
C VAL A 363 13.38 -24.42 -38.07
N VAL A 364 13.25 -25.75 -37.97
CA VAL A 364 14.41 -26.65 -37.97
C VAL A 364 14.90 -26.81 -39.40
N VAL A 365 16.19 -26.60 -39.65
CA VAL A 365 16.75 -26.56 -41.01
C VAL A 365 17.62 -27.80 -41.24
N ASN A 366 17.22 -28.61 -42.21
CA ASN A 366 17.96 -29.81 -42.63
C ASN A 366 18.82 -29.53 -43.86
N GLY A 367 20.06 -30.01 -43.85
CA GLY A 367 21.02 -29.86 -44.92
C GLY A 367 21.90 -31.09 -45.10
N GLN A 368 23.00 -30.89 -45.82
CA GLN A 368 23.99 -31.93 -46.10
C GLN A 368 25.31 -31.53 -45.44
N LYS A 369 25.87 -32.44 -44.65
CA LYS A 369 27.19 -32.28 -44.06
C LYS A 369 28.22 -33.06 -44.87
N GLN A 370 29.26 -32.37 -45.32
CA GLN A 370 30.44 -32.97 -45.94
C GLN A 370 31.66 -32.46 -45.19
N ASP A 371 32.43 -33.38 -44.60
CA ASP A 371 33.53 -33.08 -43.67
C ASP A 371 33.09 -32.14 -42.52
N GLN A 372 33.69 -30.95 -42.41
CA GLN A 372 33.31 -29.92 -41.43
C GLN A 372 32.48 -28.78 -42.04
N THR A 373 31.90 -28.99 -43.22
CA THR A 373 31.03 -28.00 -43.88
C THR A 373 29.59 -28.50 -43.91
N TYR A 374 28.66 -27.65 -43.49
CA TYR A 374 27.23 -27.91 -43.56
C TYR A 374 26.59 -26.98 -44.59
N SER A 375 25.97 -27.55 -45.62
CA SER A 375 25.40 -26.83 -46.75
C SER A 375 23.90 -27.10 -46.91
N PHE A 376 23.13 -26.04 -47.18
CA PHE A 376 21.68 -26.13 -47.35
C PHE A 376 21.16 -24.94 -48.16
N GLY A 377 20.09 -25.16 -48.91
CA GLY A 377 19.28 -24.11 -49.50
C GLY A 377 18.02 -23.86 -48.69
N ILE A 378 17.72 -22.59 -48.45
CA ILE A 378 16.55 -22.17 -47.67
C ILE A 378 15.75 -21.12 -48.41
N SER A 379 14.43 -21.28 -48.42
CA SER A 379 13.50 -20.37 -49.08
C SER A 379 13.48 -19.01 -48.40
N ARG A 380 13.37 -17.94 -49.18
CA ARG A 380 13.33 -16.56 -48.69
C ARG A 380 12.13 -15.81 -49.23
N SER A 381 11.60 -14.93 -48.40
CA SER A 381 10.72 -13.87 -48.86
C SER A 381 11.55 -12.77 -49.53
N ALA A 382 11.18 -12.39 -50.75
CA ALA A 382 11.90 -11.37 -51.50
C ALA A 382 12.04 -10.06 -50.70
N GLY A 383 13.25 -9.53 -50.63
CA GLY A 383 13.57 -8.30 -49.92
C GLY A 383 13.56 -8.42 -48.38
N LYS A 384 13.55 -9.63 -47.82
CA LYS A 384 13.59 -9.85 -46.36
C LYS A 384 14.93 -10.45 -45.89
N PRO A 385 15.44 -10.04 -44.71
CA PRO A 385 16.61 -10.65 -44.10
C PRO A 385 16.30 -12.09 -43.63
N LEU A 386 17.34 -12.86 -43.34
CA LEU A 386 17.26 -14.23 -42.83
C LEU A 386 18.24 -14.38 -41.68
N LYS A 387 17.81 -15.00 -40.58
CA LYS A 387 18.65 -15.25 -39.42
C LYS A 387 18.72 -16.74 -39.11
N ILE A 388 19.91 -17.32 -39.30
CA ILE A 388 20.17 -18.73 -38.98
C ILE A 388 20.95 -18.82 -37.68
N MET A 389 20.49 -19.67 -36.76
CA MET A 389 21.25 -20.09 -35.60
C MET A 389 21.82 -21.48 -35.87
N ALA A 390 23.10 -21.65 -35.58
CA ALA A 390 23.82 -22.90 -35.68
C ALA A 390 24.37 -23.27 -34.30
N ILE A 391 24.02 -24.44 -33.78
CA ILE A 391 24.28 -24.82 -32.38
C ILE A 391 24.68 -26.29 -32.25
N SER A 392 25.70 -26.59 -31.45
CA SER A 392 26.02 -27.94 -31.00
C SER A 392 25.03 -28.39 -29.92
N SER A 393 24.66 -29.66 -29.88
CA SER A 393 23.77 -30.19 -28.83
C SER A 393 24.31 -29.99 -27.41
N MET A 394 25.62 -29.83 -27.25
CA MET A 394 26.27 -29.49 -25.97
C MET A 394 25.97 -28.06 -25.46
N GLU A 395 25.54 -27.14 -26.33
CA GLU A 395 25.20 -25.76 -25.96
C GLU A 395 23.70 -25.59 -25.67
N ILE A 396 22.91 -26.68 -25.70
CA ILE A 396 21.51 -26.65 -25.29
C ILE A 396 21.44 -26.36 -23.78
N LEU A 397 20.75 -25.28 -23.43
CA LEU A 397 20.68 -24.76 -22.08
C LEU A 397 19.61 -25.51 -21.29
N SER A 398 20.03 -26.31 -20.30
CA SER A 398 19.09 -27.00 -19.41
C SER A 398 18.52 -26.03 -18.37
N ILE A 399 17.20 -25.98 -18.26
CA ILE A 399 16.49 -25.19 -17.27
C ILE A 399 16.34 -26.02 -15.99
N PRO A 400 16.89 -25.58 -14.85
CA PRO A 400 16.75 -26.30 -13.58
C PRO A 400 15.32 -26.13 -13.02
N ALA A 401 14.90 -27.08 -12.17
CA ALA A 401 13.59 -27.06 -11.51
C ALA A 401 13.31 -25.76 -10.74
N THR A 402 14.36 -25.14 -10.15
CA THR A 402 14.26 -23.87 -9.41
C THR A 402 13.88 -22.66 -10.27
N ARG A 403 13.96 -22.79 -11.61
CA ARG A 403 13.54 -21.77 -12.60
C ARG A 403 12.17 -22.08 -13.19
N ILE A 404 11.46 -23.08 -12.65
CA ILE A 404 10.11 -23.48 -13.06
C ILE A 404 9.16 -23.23 -11.88
N GLY A 405 8.35 -22.18 -11.98
CA GLY A 405 7.39 -21.80 -10.95
C GLY A 405 5.96 -22.13 -11.37
N ILE A 406 5.11 -22.51 -10.41
CA ILE A 406 3.66 -22.54 -10.63
C ILE A 406 3.17 -21.08 -10.73
N VAL A 407 2.35 -20.79 -11.74
CA VAL A 407 1.66 -19.51 -11.83
C VAL A 407 0.34 -19.61 -11.10
N ASN A 408 0.16 -18.76 -10.10
CA ASN A 408 -1.10 -18.65 -9.41
C ASN A 408 -1.96 -17.56 -10.07
N LEU A 409 -2.93 -17.97 -10.87
CA LEU A 409 -3.90 -17.04 -11.46
C LEU A 409 -5.08 -16.74 -10.51
N GLN A 410 -5.07 -17.31 -9.30
CA GLN A 410 -6.16 -17.18 -8.35
C GLN A 410 -6.05 -15.87 -7.55
N PRO A 411 -7.10 -15.03 -7.47
CA PRO A 411 -7.10 -13.88 -6.58
C PRO A 411 -7.03 -14.29 -5.12
N VAL A 412 -6.41 -13.44 -4.30
CA VAL A 412 -6.39 -13.58 -2.84
C VAL A 412 -7.36 -12.56 -2.29
N SER A 413 -8.60 -12.96 -2.00
CA SER A 413 -9.53 -12.12 -1.26
C SER A 413 -10.02 -12.88 -0.02
N PRO A 414 -10.17 -12.22 1.14
CA PRO A 414 -10.72 -12.85 2.35
C PRO A 414 -12.05 -13.57 2.12
N ALA A 415 -12.86 -13.13 1.14
CA ALA A 415 -14.16 -13.73 0.80
C ALA A 415 -14.11 -14.83 -0.27
N ASN A 416 -12.99 -14.98 -1.01
CA ASN A 416 -12.91 -15.85 -2.19
C ASN A 416 -11.60 -16.68 -2.26
N VAL A 417 -10.91 -16.92 -1.14
CA VAL A 417 -9.76 -17.84 -1.10
C VAL A 417 -10.20 -19.20 -1.67
N GLY A 418 -9.69 -19.53 -2.86
CA GLY A 418 -9.91 -20.84 -3.50
C GLY A 418 -11.06 -20.96 -4.51
N LYS A 419 -11.64 -19.86 -5.03
CA LYS A 419 -12.60 -19.93 -6.17
C LYS A 419 -11.90 -19.72 -7.52
N LEU A 420 -12.11 -20.69 -8.43
CA LEU A 420 -11.49 -20.86 -9.75
C LEU A 420 -11.99 -19.90 -10.86
N ASP A 421 -12.34 -18.64 -10.54
CA ASP A 421 -12.88 -17.70 -11.52
C ASP A 421 -11.97 -16.49 -11.78
N LEU A 422 -12.11 -15.88 -12.97
CA LEU A 422 -11.47 -14.62 -13.32
C LEU A 422 -11.77 -13.54 -12.29
N ILE A 423 -10.77 -12.72 -11.96
CA ILE A 423 -10.99 -11.47 -11.26
C ILE A 423 -11.98 -10.63 -12.07
N ASN A 424 -13.18 -10.45 -11.54
CA ASN A 424 -14.17 -9.52 -12.07
C ASN A 424 -13.94 -8.15 -11.41
N PRO A 425 -13.47 -7.14 -12.17
CA PRO A 425 -13.16 -5.82 -11.62
C PRO A 425 -14.32 -5.13 -10.89
N SER A 426 -15.55 -5.44 -11.28
CA SER A 426 -16.74 -4.85 -10.67
C SER A 426 -16.95 -5.30 -9.22
N ASP A 427 -16.32 -6.39 -8.79
CA ASP A 427 -16.51 -6.96 -7.46
C ASP A 427 -15.59 -6.33 -6.41
N TYR A 428 -14.64 -5.48 -6.81
CA TYR A 428 -13.60 -4.95 -5.92
C TYR A 428 -13.42 -3.44 -6.07
N ASP A 429 -13.36 -2.74 -4.96
CA ASP A 429 -13.09 -1.30 -4.89
C ASP A 429 -11.79 -0.96 -4.14
N TYR A 430 -11.28 -1.87 -3.30
CA TYR A 430 -10.09 -1.62 -2.51
C TYR A 430 -8.99 -2.61 -2.88
N LEU A 431 -7.97 -2.13 -3.58
CA LEU A 431 -6.89 -2.93 -4.13
C LEU A 431 -5.68 -2.86 -3.21
N ILE A 432 -5.20 -4.01 -2.73
CA ILE A 432 -3.96 -4.13 -1.97
C ILE A 432 -2.94 -4.89 -2.83
N VAL A 433 -1.80 -4.25 -3.11
CA VAL A 433 -0.66 -4.90 -3.76
C VAL A 433 0.44 -5.11 -2.72
N THR A 434 0.89 -6.35 -2.57
CA THR A 434 1.90 -6.72 -1.57
C THR A 434 2.82 -7.82 -2.08
N ASN A 435 3.75 -8.31 -1.27
CA ASN A 435 4.63 -9.42 -1.61
C ASN A 435 4.36 -10.63 -0.71
N SER A 436 4.92 -11.78 -1.08
CA SER A 436 4.72 -13.03 -0.35
C SER A 436 5.10 -12.99 1.14
N ILE A 437 6.09 -12.17 1.53
CA ILE A 437 6.53 -12.01 2.91
C ILE A 437 5.45 -11.30 3.75
N LEU A 438 4.84 -10.26 3.19
CA LEU A 438 3.87 -9.39 3.86
C LEU A 438 2.42 -9.83 3.67
N ARG A 439 2.18 -10.86 2.86
CA ARG A 439 0.84 -11.30 2.45
C ARG A 439 -0.09 -11.59 3.62
N ASN A 440 0.37 -12.27 4.67
CA ASN A 440 -0.49 -12.63 5.80
C ASN A 440 -0.93 -11.41 6.62
N SER A 441 -0.04 -10.43 6.85
CA SER A 441 -0.41 -9.19 7.54
C SER A 441 -1.26 -8.29 6.64
N ALA A 442 -1.03 -8.28 5.33
CA ALA A 442 -1.92 -7.63 4.36
C ALA A 442 -3.34 -8.24 4.36
N ILE A 443 -3.47 -9.56 4.54
CA ILE A 443 -4.78 -10.21 4.72
C ILE A 443 -5.49 -9.67 5.97
N LYS A 444 -4.79 -9.54 7.10
CA LYS A 444 -5.36 -8.92 8.32
C LYS A 444 -5.77 -7.46 8.12
N TYR A 445 -5.01 -6.73 7.32
CA TYR A 445 -5.36 -5.38 6.92
C TYR A 445 -6.65 -5.35 6.08
N GLY A 446 -6.74 -6.23 5.07
CA GLY A 446 -7.90 -6.35 4.21
C GLY A 446 -9.17 -6.84 4.93
N GLU A 447 -9.04 -7.76 5.90
CA GLU A 447 -10.13 -8.20 6.77
C GLU A 447 -10.76 -7.01 7.51
N TYR A 448 -9.93 -6.10 8.05
CA TYR A 448 -10.42 -4.90 8.71
C TYR A 448 -11.13 -3.96 7.72
N ARG A 449 -10.51 -3.65 6.58
CA ARG A 449 -11.14 -2.78 5.55
C ARG A 449 -12.46 -3.35 4.99
N SER A 450 -12.61 -4.67 4.99
CA SER A 450 -13.85 -5.34 4.59
C SER A 450 -14.95 -5.31 5.68
N SER A 451 -14.58 -5.07 6.94
CA SER A 451 -15.52 -4.99 8.05
C SER A 451 -16.32 -3.68 8.03
N GLN A 452 -17.45 -3.65 8.73
CA GLN A 452 -18.25 -2.43 8.89
C GLN A 452 -17.43 -1.29 9.50
N ALA A 453 -16.61 -1.58 10.51
CA ALA A 453 -15.73 -0.60 11.16
C ALA A 453 -14.65 -0.05 10.21
N GLY A 454 -14.15 -0.86 9.28
CA GLY A 454 -13.12 -0.44 8.32
C GLY A 454 -13.66 0.10 6.99
N GLY A 455 -14.96 0.33 6.86
CA GLY A 455 -15.58 0.97 5.69
C GLY A 455 -16.33 0.04 4.73
N SER A 456 -16.47 -1.24 5.05
CA SER A 456 -17.18 -2.25 4.22
C SER A 456 -16.67 -2.35 2.77
N HIS A 457 -15.36 -2.14 2.58
CA HIS A 457 -14.74 -2.20 1.26
C HIS A 457 -14.76 -3.61 0.69
N ARG A 458 -14.81 -3.71 -0.64
CA ARG A 458 -14.63 -4.98 -1.35
C ARG A 458 -13.16 -5.13 -1.71
N VAL A 459 -12.44 -5.84 -0.83
CA VAL A 459 -10.97 -5.91 -0.87
C VAL A 459 -10.47 -7.02 -1.79
N LEU A 460 -9.55 -6.66 -2.69
CA LEU A 460 -8.72 -7.58 -3.48
C LEU A 460 -7.26 -7.44 -3.04
N ILE A 461 -6.62 -8.56 -2.68
CA ILE A 461 -5.20 -8.61 -2.34
C ILE A 461 -4.47 -9.37 -3.43
N MET A 462 -3.39 -8.79 -3.96
CA MET A 462 -2.58 -9.39 -5.01
C MET A 462 -1.12 -9.42 -4.59
N ASP A 463 -0.49 -10.57 -4.79
CA ASP A 463 0.97 -10.67 -4.74
C ASP A 463 1.54 -10.03 -6.00
N ILE A 464 2.57 -9.20 -5.83
CA ILE A 464 3.24 -8.51 -6.94
C ILE A 464 3.77 -9.49 -7.99
N ARG A 465 4.15 -10.71 -7.60
CA ARG A 465 4.60 -11.73 -8.55
C ARG A 465 3.46 -12.19 -9.46
N ASP A 466 2.26 -12.34 -8.93
CA ASP A 466 1.08 -12.72 -9.70
C ASP A 466 0.69 -11.58 -10.66
N ILE A 467 0.87 -10.32 -10.23
CA ILE A 467 0.68 -9.15 -11.09
C ILE A 467 1.68 -9.12 -12.24
N TYR A 468 2.96 -9.41 -12.01
CA TYR A 468 3.95 -9.51 -13.09
C TYR A 468 3.55 -10.58 -14.09
N ASP A 469 3.18 -11.78 -13.64
CA ASP A 469 2.80 -12.89 -14.51
C ASP A 469 1.59 -12.54 -15.39
N GLN A 470 0.59 -11.89 -14.81
CA GLN A 470 -0.66 -11.59 -15.50
C GLN A 470 -0.58 -10.34 -16.38
N PHE A 471 0.00 -9.25 -15.88
CA PHE A 471 -0.12 -7.91 -16.48
C PHE A 471 1.18 -7.39 -17.10
N ASN A 472 2.27 -8.15 -16.99
CA ASN A 472 3.53 -7.80 -17.65
C ASN A 472 4.33 -9.03 -18.11
N TYR A 473 3.62 -10.11 -18.49
CA TYR A 473 4.22 -11.31 -19.07
C TYR A 473 5.35 -11.91 -18.21
N GLY A 474 5.23 -11.81 -16.90
CA GLY A 474 6.19 -12.30 -15.92
C GLY A 474 7.37 -11.38 -15.66
N GLU A 475 7.59 -10.34 -16.46
CA GLU A 475 8.74 -9.43 -16.36
C GLU A 475 8.50 -8.38 -15.25
N PRO A 476 9.33 -8.31 -14.20
CA PRO A 476 9.21 -7.30 -13.15
C PRO A 476 9.37 -5.87 -13.67
N SER A 477 8.38 -5.00 -13.40
CA SER A 477 8.38 -3.57 -13.74
C SER A 477 7.18 -2.87 -13.10
N PRO A 478 7.22 -1.54 -12.81
CA PRO A 478 6.04 -0.75 -12.42
C PRO A 478 4.90 -0.80 -13.46
N ILE A 479 5.20 -1.11 -14.73
CA ILE A 479 4.18 -1.25 -15.78
C ILE A 479 3.13 -2.31 -15.45
N ALA A 480 3.52 -3.37 -14.73
CA ALA A 480 2.60 -4.42 -14.33
C ALA A 480 1.49 -3.91 -13.40
N ILE A 481 1.85 -3.06 -12.43
CA ILE A 481 0.88 -2.44 -11.51
C ILE A 481 -0.03 -1.50 -12.29
N ARG A 482 0.55 -0.68 -13.19
CA ARG A 482 -0.23 0.25 -14.03
C ARG A 482 -1.29 -0.48 -14.86
N ARG A 483 -0.91 -1.55 -15.56
CA ARG A 483 -1.84 -2.38 -16.36
C ARG A 483 -2.84 -3.14 -15.50
N PHE A 484 -2.43 -3.64 -14.35
CA PHE A 484 -3.34 -4.26 -13.39
C PHE A 484 -4.43 -3.28 -12.94
N VAL A 485 -4.05 -2.07 -12.52
CA VAL A 485 -5.02 -1.06 -12.11
C VAL A 485 -5.90 -0.66 -13.28
N ASP A 486 -5.35 -0.47 -14.48
CA ASP A 486 -6.17 -0.16 -15.67
C ASP A 486 -7.19 -1.26 -15.99
N TYR A 487 -6.80 -2.53 -15.84
CA TYR A 487 -7.72 -3.67 -15.93
C TYR A 487 -8.81 -3.63 -14.85
N MET A 488 -8.45 -3.28 -13.61
CA MET A 488 -9.41 -3.13 -12.52
C MET A 488 -10.37 -1.94 -12.70
N LEU A 489 -10.03 -1.00 -13.57
CA LEU A 489 -10.85 0.16 -13.91
C LEU A 489 -11.57 0.04 -15.26
N LYS A 490 -11.45 -1.10 -15.96
CA LYS A 490 -11.99 -1.29 -17.32
C LYS A 490 -13.50 -1.04 -17.49
N ASN A 491 -14.25 -1.11 -16.38
CA ASN A 491 -15.70 -0.86 -16.34
C ASN A 491 -16.04 0.56 -15.87
N GLY A 492 -15.06 1.47 -15.82
CA GLY A 492 -15.18 2.83 -15.33
C GLY A 492 -14.65 3.03 -13.91
N ILE A 493 -14.33 4.30 -13.60
CA ILE A 493 -13.84 4.73 -12.28
C ILE A 493 -15.03 4.98 -11.35
N ARG A 494 -15.04 4.32 -10.18
CA ARG A 494 -15.96 4.60 -9.08
C ARG A 494 -15.30 5.60 -8.14
N GLU A 495 -15.49 6.88 -8.45
CA GLU A 495 -14.79 8.04 -7.87
C GLU A 495 -14.71 8.08 -6.32
N ASN A 496 -15.67 7.46 -5.63
CA ASN A 496 -15.74 7.43 -4.17
C ASN A 496 -15.47 6.08 -3.51
N GLU A 497 -15.15 5.05 -4.30
CA GLU A 497 -14.94 3.70 -3.78
C GLU A 497 -13.53 3.21 -4.05
N HIS A 498 -12.99 3.50 -5.24
CA HIS A 498 -11.72 2.94 -5.68
C HIS A 498 -10.53 3.46 -4.87
N ASN A 499 -9.72 2.55 -4.36
CA ASN A 499 -8.48 2.84 -3.64
C ASN A 499 -7.39 1.82 -4.00
N LEU A 500 -6.14 2.27 -4.08
CA LEU A 500 -4.96 1.43 -4.20
C LEU A 500 -4.03 1.61 -3.00
N VAL A 501 -3.71 0.53 -2.31
CA VAL A 501 -2.72 0.51 -1.23
C VAL A 501 -1.56 -0.40 -1.60
N LEU A 502 -0.36 0.17 -1.56
CA LEU A 502 0.89 -0.54 -1.80
C LEU A 502 1.50 -0.89 -0.44
N ILE A 503 1.54 -2.18 -0.09
CA ILE A 503 2.13 -2.67 1.17
C ILE A 503 3.45 -3.35 0.84
N GLY A 504 4.53 -2.57 0.94
CA GLY A 504 5.90 -3.03 0.71
C GLY A 504 6.85 -1.90 0.29
N ASN A 505 8.14 -2.17 0.42
CA ASN A 505 9.22 -1.27 0.01
C ASN A 505 9.45 -1.23 -1.52
N SER A 506 10.07 -0.15 -2.01
CA SER A 506 10.60 -0.03 -3.37
C SER A 506 11.95 0.69 -3.34
N VAL A 507 12.83 0.40 -4.29
CA VAL A 507 14.08 1.14 -4.55
C VAL A 507 14.10 1.66 -5.98
N THR A 508 14.28 2.97 -6.18
CA THR A 508 14.22 3.61 -7.51
C THR A 508 15.55 4.03 -8.07
N ILE A 509 16.52 4.30 -7.19
CA ILE A 509 17.87 4.72 -7.60
C ILE A 509 18.50 3.58 -8.40
N PRO A 510 18.82 3.78 -9.69
CA PRO A 510 19.27 2.70 -10.57
C PRO A 510 20.51 1.96 -10.03
N ILE A 511 21.51 2.67 -9.50
CA ILE A 511 22.72 2.07 -8.91
C ILE A 511 22.46 1.21 -7.66
N ASN A 512 21.36 1.44 -6.94
CA ASN A 512 21.00 0.70 -5.73
C ASN A 512 19.91 -0.35 -6.00
N SER A 513 19.24 -0.27 -7.15
CA SER A 513 18.18 -1.19 -7.54
C SER A 513 18.74 -2.58 -7.84
N VAL A 514 17.99 -3.61 -7.44
CA VAL A 514 18.33 -5.00 -7.75
C VAL A 514 17.41 -5.49 -8.85
N LYS A 515 18.01 -6.01 -9.93
CA LYS A 515 17.29 -6.62 -11.04
C LYS A 515 16.33 -7.72 -10.55
N GLU A 516 15.21 -7.85 -11.25
CA GLU A 516 14.07 -8.70 -10.89
C GLU A 516 13.27 -8.26 -9.65
N MET A 517 13.68 -7.16 -9.00
CA MET A 517 12.95 -6.49 -7.91
C MET A 517 12.48 -7.43 -6.78
N PRO A 518 13.35 -8.29 -6.23
CA PRO A 518 12.94 -9.33 -5.29
C PRO A 518 12.34 -8.73 -4.02
N ASN A 519 11.10 -9.12 -3.70
CA ASN A 519 10.33 -8.66 -2.54
C ASN A 519 9.99 -7.15 -2.55
N GLU A 520 10.08 -6.48 -3.69
CA GLU A 520 9.72 -5.06 -3.82
C GLU A 520 8.36 -4.88 -4.47
N ILE A 521 7.68 -3.78 -4.13
CA ILE A 521 6.47 -3.31 -4.79
C ILE A 521 6.86 -2.06 -5.59
N PRO A 522 7.19 -2.17 -6.88
CA PRO A 522 7.81 -1.10 -7.65
C PRO A 522 6.97 0.17 -7.64
N THR A 523 7.66 1.31 -7.63
CA THR A 523 7.10 2.61 -8.00
C THR A 523 7.67 3.06 -9.36
N LEU A 524 7.20 4.18 -9.91
CA LEU A 524 7.64 4.69 -11.20
C LEU A 524 8.67 5.82 -11.02
N GLY A 525 9.81 5.70 -11.72
CA GLY A 525 10.82 6.76 -11.88
C GLY A 525 11.86 6.91 -10.78
N ASP A 526 12.84 7.78 -11.03
CA ASP A 526 13.80 8.29 -10.06
C ASP A 526 13.89 9.82 -10.23
N PRO A 527 13.10 10.60 -9.47
CA PRO A 527 12.51 10.26 -8.19
C PRO A 527 11.22 9.42 -8.26
N GLY A 528 11.03 8.53 -7.30
CA GLY A 528 9.86 7.66 -7.25
C GLY A 528 8.52 8.38 -7.11
N SER A 529 7.51 7.88 -7.83
CA SER A 529 6.14 8.39 -7.84
C SER A 529 5.11 7.25 -7.91
N ASP A 530 4.35 7.10 -6.83
CA ASP A 530 3.20 6.19 -6.82
C ASP A 530 2.00 6.77 -7.60
N ILE A 531 1.89 8.10 -7.71
CA ILE A 531 0.87 8.76 -8.54
C ILE A 531 0.97 8.32 -9.99
N LEU A 532 2.19 8.25 -10.55
CA LEU A 532 2.41 7.86 -11.95
C LEU A 532 2.04 6.40 -12.25
N LEU A 533 1.91 5.53 -11.23
CA LEU A 533 1.39 4.18 -11.42
C LEU A 533 -0.07 4.19 -11.88
N VAL A 534 -0.84 5.21 -11.50
CA VAL A 534 -2.29 5.31 -11.75
C VAL A 534 -2.69 6.56 -12.55
N ALA A 535 -1.75 7.43 -12.91
CA ALA A 535 -2.04 8.66 -13.64
C ALA A 535 -2.49 8.41 -15.08
N GLY A 536 -3.49 9.13 -15.59
CA GLY A 536 -3.95 8.99 -16.97
C GLY A 536 -4.64 7.69 -17.37
N LEU A 537 -4.98 6.82 -16.41
CA LEU A 537 -5.71 5.59 -16.69
C LEU A 537 -7.17 5.88 -17.04
N GLN A 538 -7.81 5.01 -17.83
CA GLN A 538 -9.20 5.21 -18.29
C GLN A 538 -9.46 6.59 -18.93
N ASN A 539 -8.48 7.12 -19.66
CA ASN A 539 -8.53 8.44 -20.33
C ASN A 539 -8.68 9.64 -19.38
N THR A 540 -8.27 9.52 -18.11
CA THR A 540 -8.06 10.72 -17.28
C THR A 540 -6.85 11.53 -17.78
N ASP A 541 -6.65 12.72 -17.23
CA ASP A 541 -5.46 13.52 -17.52
C ASP A 541 -4.17 12.73 -17.19
N PRO A 542 -3.14 12.73 -18.07
CA PRO A 542 -1.92 11.93 -17.93
C PRO A 542 -1.08 12.24 -16.69
N ASP A 543 -1.31 13.39 -16.04
CA ASP A 543 -0.59 13.84 -14.87
C ASP A 543 -1.44 13.79 -13.59
N VAL A 544 -2.68 13.31 -13.68
CA VAL A 544 -3.63 13.20 -12.56
C VAL A 544 -3.91 11.73 -12.26
N PRO A 545 -3.81 11.28 -10.98
CA PRO A 545 -4.11 9.91 -10.61
C PRO A 545 -5.59 9.58 -10.87
N ALA A 546 -5.85 8.48 -11.57
CA ALA A 546 -7.21 8.03 -11.85
C ALA A 546 -7.96 7.61 -10.58
N ILE A 547 -7.26 7.05 -9.60
CA ILE A 547 -7.79 6.65 -8.30
C ILE A 547 -6.83 7.05 -7.17
N PRO A 548 -7.32 7.24 -5.94
CA PRO A 548 -6.50 7.34 -4.72
C PRO A 548 -5.44 6.24 -4.62
N VAL A 549 -4.19 6.63 -4.31
CA VAL A 549 -3.08 5.71 -4.06
C VAL A 549 -2.32 6.12 -2.79
N GLY A 550 -2.00 5.14 -1.94
CA GLY A 550 -1.13 5.33 -0.78
C GLY A 550 -0.20 4.14 -0.55
N ARG A 551 0.89 4.35 0.20
CA ARG A 551 1.91 3.33 0.44
C ARG A 551 2.26 3.17 1.92
N LEU A 552 2.40 1.91 2.33
CA LEU A 552 3.05 1.50 3.56
C LEU A 552 4.40 0.88 3.22
N ARG A 553 5.49 1.58 3.57
CA ARG A 553 6.87 1.12 3.35
C ARG A 553 7.28 0.08 4.40
N ALA A 554 6.59 -1.06 4.39
CA ALA A 554 6.87 -2.19 5.27
C ALA A 554 7.91 -3.14 4.65
N LEU A 555 8.77 -3.69 5.50
CA LEU A 555 9.76 -4.73 5.19
C LEU A 555 9.43 -6.03 5.91
N VAL A 556 8.74 -5.97 7.05
CA VAL A 556 8.34 -7.14 7.85
C VAL A 556 6.85 -7.13 8.21
N PRO A 557 6.23 -8.29 8.51
CA PRO A 557 4.80 -8.36 8.79
C PRO A 557 4.32 -7.48 9.95
N ASP A 558 5.10 -7.38 11.03
CA ASP A 558 4.73 -6.64 12.24
C ASP A 558 4.53 -5.15 11.97
N GLU A 559 5.33 -4.56 11.08
CA GLU A 559 5.21 -3.15 10.69
C GLU A 559 3.83 -2.84 10.06
N VAL A 560 3.27 -3.78 9.30
CA VAL A 560 1.91 -3.65 8.73
C VAL A 560 0.87 -3.71 9.84
N LEU A 561 1.05 -4.60 10.83
CA LEU A 561 0.12 -4.76 11.95
C LEU A 561 0.17 -3.57 12.90
N PHE A 562 1.35 -3.00 13.18
CA PHE A 562 1.49 -1.78 13.98
C PHE A 562 0.76 -0.61 13.33
N TYR A 563 0.85 -0.46 12.01
CA TYR A 563 0.09 0.57 11.31
C TYR A 563 -1.42 0.28 11.31
N LEU A 564 -1.83 -0.98 11.13
CA LEU A 564 -3.24 -1.39 11.22
C LEU A 564 -3.86 -1.05 12.58
N ASP A 565 -3.13 -1.25 13.67
CA ASP A 565 -3.60 -0.91 15.02
C ASP A 565 -3.82 0.60 15.17
N LYS A 566 -2.96 1.42 14.55
CA LYS A 566 -3.17 2.87 14.50
C LYS A 566 -4.42 3.26 13.72
N VAL A 567 -4.67 2.62 12.57
CA VAL A 567 -5.88 2.84 11.76
C VAL A 567 -7.14 2.50 12.54
N LYS A 568 -7.19 1.31 13.16
CA LYS A 568 -8.30 0.89 14.01
C LYS A 568 -8.55 1.86 15.16
N SER A 569 -7.49 2.28 15.85
CA SER A 569 -7.60 3.26 16.94
C SER A 569 -8.12 4.61 16.43
N TYR A 570 -7.60 5.11 15.31
CA TYR A 570 -8.00 6.40 14.76
C TYR A 570 -9.47 6.41 14.32
N GLU A 571 -9.95 5.35 13.65
CA GLU A 571 -11.32 5.28 13.12
C GLU A 571 -12.37 4.96 14.20
N SER A 572 -11.98 4.38 15.35
CA SER A 572 -12.91 4.04 16.44
C SER A 572 -13.06 5.12 17.53
N GLN A 573 -12.25 6.18 17.48
CA GLN A 573 -12.21 7.20 18.53
C GLN A 573 -13.50 8.00 18.69
N GLN A 574 -13.93 8.12 19.95
CA GLN A 574 -14.87 9.12 20.43
C GLN A 574 -14.08 10.33 20.94
N GLY A 575 -14.57 11.56 20.73
CA GLY A 575 -13.88 12.79 21.18
C GLY A 575 -12.74 13.24 20.25
N THR A 576 -13.11 13.76 19.08
CA THR A 576 -12.16 14.10 18.00
C THR A 576 -11.66 15.54 18.02
N GLY A 577 -11.97 16.34 19.05
CA GLY A 577 -11.62 17.77 19.13
C GLY A 577 -10.13 18.08 19.01
N TRP A 578 -9.26 17.15 19.41
CA TRP A 578 -7.80 17.29 19.20
C TRP A 578 -7.41 17.41 17.73
N ARG A 579 -8.21 16.86 16.80
CA ARG A 579 -7.98 16.95 15.35
C ARG A 579 -8.14 18.38 14.82
N LYS A 580 -8.75 19.28 15.59
CA LYS A 580 -8.92 20.70 15.24
C LYS A 580 -7.67 21.55 15.54
N LYS A 581 -6.65 20.98 16.19
CA LYS A 581 -5.39 21.65 16.51
C LYS A 581 -4.37 21.41 15.40
N ILE A 582 -3.84 22.48 14.82
CA ILE A 582 -2.91 22.44 13.69
C ILE A 582 -1.60 23.11 14.09
N LEU A 583 -0.47 22.47 13.80
CA LEU A 583 0.86 23.05 14.01
C LEU A 583 1.45 23.50 12.67
N HIS A 584 1.90 24.75 12.60
CA HIS A 584 2.67 25.29 11.48
C HIS A 584 4.14 25.41 11.89
N LEU A 585 5.03 24.74 11.18
CA LEU A 585 6.48 24.78 11.42
C LEU A 585 7.16 25.34 10.16
N ASN A 586 7.88 26.46 10.27
CA ASN A 586 8.61 27.00 9.13
C ASN A 586 10.12 27.02 9.33
N GLY A 587 10.84 26.72 8.25
CA GLY A 587 12.29 26.77 8.16
C GLY A 587 12.82 28.08 7.58
N GLY A 588 14.04 28.01 7.03
CA GLY A 588 14.70 29.07 6.26
C GLY A 588 16.19 29.22 6.59
N HIS A 589 17.01 29.56 5.60
CA HIS A 589 18.46 29.79 5.72
C HIS A 589 18.84 31.28 5.69
N SER A 590 17.85 32.18 5.66
CA SER A 590 18.04 33.63 5.79
C SER A 590 16.85 34.27 6.48
N ALA A 591 17.02 35.46 7.08
CA ALA A 591 15.93 36.18 7.73
C ALA A 591 14.76 36.50 6.77
N GLY A 592 15.08 36.79 5.50
CA GLY A 592 14.07 37.02 4.46
C GLY A 592 13.29 35.75 4.12
N GLU A 593 13.98 34.62 3.98
CA GLU A 593 13.36 33.32 3.71
C GLU A 593 12.50 32.86 4.90
N ILE A 594 12.99 32.97 6.14
CA ILE A 594 12.22 32.63 7.35
C ILE A 594 10.91 33.43 7.38
N SER A 595 10.96 34.72 7.09
CA SER A 595 9.77 35.58 7.05
C SER A 595 8.82 35.15 5.93
N GLN A 596 9.34 34.89 4.73
CA GLN A 596 8.55 34.43 3.59
C GLN A 596 7.82 33.11 3.88
N LEU A 597 8.52 32.10 4.43
CA LEU A 597 7.92 30.79 4.68
C LEU A 597 6.91 30.84 5.83
N ARG A 598 7.18 31.66 6.87
CA ARG A 598 6.20 31.94 7.93
C ARG A 598 4.93 32.54 7.34
N ASP A 599 5.05 33.55 6.48
CA ASP A 599 3.90 34.28 5.94
C ASP A 599 3.06 33.37 5.02
N ILE A 600 3.69 32.49 4.22
CA ILE A 600 2.99 31.45 3.44
C ILE A 600 2.12 30.57 4.34
N LEU A 601 2.62 30.15 5.51
CA LEU A 601 1.83 29.34 6.44
C LEU A 601 0.79 30.17 7.20
N ALA A 602 1.08 31.42 7.53
CA ALA A 602 0.13 32.32 8.18
C ALA A 602 -1.09 32.59 7.29
N ASP A 603 -0.89 32.74 5.98
CA ASP A 603 -1.96 32.92 4.98
C ASP A 603 -2.93 31.73 4.90
N LEU A 604 -2.56 30.56 5.43
CA LEU A 604 -3.40 29.37 5.48
C LEU A 604 -4.24 29.27 6.76
N ALA A 605 -3.91 30.03 7.81
CA ALA A 605 -4.61 29.94 9.10
C ALA A 605 -6.11 30.28 9.02
N PRO A 606 -6.57 31.29 8.24
CA PRO A 606 -7.99 31.57 8.11
C PRO A 606 -8.81 30.39 7.56
N ALA A 607 -8.23 29.57 6.67
CA ALA A 607 -8.93 28.39 6.16
C ALA A 607 -9.23 27.38 7.28
N VAL A 608 -8.34 27.28 8.27
CA VAL A 608 -8.50 26.40 9.44
C VAL A 608 -9.48 27.00 10.44
N GLU A 609 -9.29 28.26 10.81
CA GLU A 609 -9.99 28.92 11.93
C GLU A 609 -11.41 29.37 11.56
N GLU A 610 -11.61 29.80 10.31
CA GLU A 610 -12.90 30.29 9.82
C GLU A 610 -13.64 29.30 8.92
N GLY A 611 -12.96 28.23 8.46
CA GLY A 611 -13.57 27.16 7.68
C GLY A 611 -14.39 26.18 8.53
N GLU A 612 -15.06 25.22 7.89
CA GLU A 612 -16.00 24.27 8.50
C GLU A 612 -15.38 23.38 9.59
N VAL A 613 -14.04 23.27 9.62
CA VAL A 613 -13.35 22.59 10.72
C VAL A 613 -13.38 23.44 12.00
N GLY A 614 -13.29 24.77 11.90
CA GLY A 614 -13.26 25.69 13.06
C GLY A 614 -12.09 25.40 14.01
N GLY A 615 -10.87 25.30 13.50
CA GLY A 615 -9.69 24.87 14.25
C GLY A 615 -8.93 25.98 15.00
N LYS A 616 -7.75 25.61 15.50
CA LYS A 616 -6.73 26.53 16.04
C LYS A 616 -5.38 26.23 15.41
N VAL A 617 -4.66 27.28 15.02
CA VAL A 617 -3.30 27.16 14.49
C VAL A 617 -2.28 27.65 15.53
N LYS A 618 -1.24 26.86 15.77
CA LYS A 618 -0.06 27.26 16.54
C LYS A 618 1.17 27.26 15.64
N ALA A 619 1.84 28.40 15.55
CA ALA A 619 3.03 28.56 14.73
C ALA A 619 4.32 28.36 15.57
N PHE A 620 5.26 27.60 15.01
CA PHE A 620 6.64 27.46 15.43
C PHE A 620 7.54 28.02 14.34
N VAL A 621 8.12 29.18 14.62
CA VAL A 621 8.94 29.92 13.67
C VAL A 621 10.39 29.75 14.04
N LYS A 622 11.23 29.36 13.08
CA LYS A 622 12.68 29.33 13.24
C LYS A 622 13.21 30.73 13.58
N GLN A 623 14.11 30.82 14.56
CA GLN A 623 14.60 32.09 15.09
C GLN A 623 15.91 32.55 14.44
N THR A 624 16.75 31.61 13.98
CA THR A 624 18.06 31.93 13.39
C THR A 624 18.20 31.40 11.97
N PRO A 625 19.06 32.00 11.12
CA PRO A 625 19.38 31.47 9.79
C PRO A 625 20.33 30.25 9.84
N ASP A 626 20.54 29.66 11.02
CA ASP A 626 21.41 28.50 11.17
C ASP A 626 20.92 27.35 10.29
N THR A 627 21.84 26.49 9.83
CA THR A 627 21.45 25.34 8.99
C THR A 627 20.49 24.38 9.69
N ARG A 628 20.43 24.41 11.02
CA ARG A 628 19.52 23.61 11.84
C ARG A 628 19.21 24.29 13.18
N GLU A 629 17.96 24.28 13.58
CA GLU A 629 17.46 24.73 14.88
C GLU A 629 16.54 23.64 15.48
N ARG A 630 16.75 23.27 16.74
CA ARG A 630 15.88 22.28 17.41
C ARG A 630 14.56 22.93 17.81
N VAL A 631 13.44 22.30 17.46
CA VAL A 631 12.12 22.66 17.99
C VAL A 631 11.59 21.57 18.92
N ASP A 632 10.95 21.98 20.01
CA ASP A 632 10.19 21.07 20.88
C ASP A 632 8.69 21.24 20.64
N ILE A 633 8.10 20.24 19.99
CA ILE A 633 6.66 20.17 19.74
C ILE A 633 6.01 19.01 20.52
N ALA A 634 6.78 18.27 21.32
CA ALA A 634 6.26 17.11 22.03
C ALA A 634 5.10 17.43 22.97
N PRO A 635 5.08 18.57 23.71
CA PRO A 635 3.93 18.93 24.54
C PRO A 635 2.62 19.06 23.74
N ASP A 636 2.67 19.67 22.55
CA ASP A 636 1.49 19.82 21.70
C ASP A 636 1.08 18.48 21.07
N VAL A 637 2.04 17.74 20.52
CA VAL A 637 1.80 16.42 19.90
C VAL A 637 1.21 15.42 20.90
N ASN A 638 1.74 15.35 22.12
CA ASN A 638 1.24 14.47 23.18
C ASN A 638 -0.19 14.84 23.62
N ASN A 639 -0.53 16.12 23.57
CA ASN A 639 -1.89 16.59 23.83
C ASN A 639 -2.86 16.31 22.67
N GLY A 640 -2.32 16.00 21.48
CA GLY A 640 -3.04 15.67 20.26
C GLY A 640 -3.12 16.83 19.30
N VAL A 641 -2.68 16.60 18.06
CA VAL A 641 -2.76 17.56 16.95
C VAL A 641 -3.25 16.86 15.70
N GLY A 642 -4.23 17.46 15.00
CA GLY A 642 -4.80 16.87 13.78
C GLY A 642 -3.87 16.95 12.59
N MET A 643 -3.12 18.05 12.46
CA MET A 643 -2.16 18.23 11.38
C MET A 643 -0.88 18.91 11.86
N ILE A 644 0.25 18.47 11.29
CA ILE A 644 1.55 19.14 11.39
C ILE A 644 1.97 19.51 9.97
N THR A 645 2.09 20.80 9.70
CA THR A 645 2.51 21.33 8.40
C THR A 645 3.88 21.95 8.55
N TYR A 646 4.85 21.32 7.90
CA TYR A 646 6.22 21.80 7.84
C TYR A 646 6.53 22.40 6.47
N PHE A 647 7.11 23.60 6.44
CA PHE A 647 7.54 24.29 5.22
C PHE A 647 8.93 24.88 5.39
N GLY A 648 9.94 24.25 4.80
CA GLY A 648 11.35 24.62 4.98
C GLY A 648 12.33 23.74 4.21
N HIS A 649 13.60 23.76 4.61
CA HIS A 649 14.63 22.90 4.02
C HIS A 649 14.66 21.53 4.70
N GLY A 650 14.61 20.47 3.90
CA GLY A 650 14.62 19.10 4.38
C GLY A 650 15.69 18.24 3.72
N ALA A 651 15.96 17.12 4.36
CA ALA A 651 16.58 15.94 3.78
C ALA A 651 15.84 14.71 4.33
N GLN A 652 16.21 13.52 3.85
CA GLN A 652 15.50 12.28 4.18
C GLN A 652 15.37 11.99 5.69
N GLU A 653 16.25 12.51 6.53
CA GLU A 653 16.33 12.20 7.96
C GLU A 653 16.13 13.43 8.86
N ILE A 654 16.01 14.63 8.27
CA ILE A 654 16.08 15.87 9.03
C ILE A 654 15.39 17.04 8.34
N THR A 655 14.88 17.96 9.15
CA THR A 655 14.37 19.27 8.74
C THR A 655 15.22 20.37 9.37
N ASP A 656 15.28 21.54 8.75
CA ASP A 656 16.07 22.67 9.26
C ASP A 656 15.48 23.28 10.55
N LEU A 657 14.16 23.27 10.73
CA LEU A 657 13.48 23.37 12.02
C LEU A 657 13.20 21.94 12.49
N ASP A 658 14.11 21.43 13.29
CA ASP A 658 14.27 20.00 13.54
C ASP A 658 13.38 19.49 14.67
N MET A 659 12.31 18.80 14.30
CA MET A 659 11.40 18.10 15.22
C MET A 659 11.90 16.70 15.63
N GLY A 660 12.91 16.17 14.91
CA GLY A 660 13.50 14.86 15.14
C GLY A 660 12.60 13.67 14.82
N PHE A 661 13.17 12.48 14.99
CA PHE A 661 12.46 11.21 14.90
C PHE A 661 11.48 11.04 16.06
N ILE A 662 10.31 10.45 15.80
CA ILE A 662 9.32 10.15 16.85
C ILE A 662 9.84 9.11 17.85
N THR A 663 10.81 8.28 17.44
CA THR A 663 11.46 7.26 18.26
C THR A 663 12.58 7.79 19.16
N ASP A 664 12.99 9.05 19.00
CA ASP A 664 14.03 9.65 19.85
C ASP A 664 13.48 9.89 21.26
N ALA A 665 13.93 9.06 22.21
CA ALA A 665 13.49 9.12 23.60
C ALA A 665 13.78 10.49 24.26
N SER A 666 14.79 11.23 23.79
CA SER A 666 15.13 12.56 24.32
C SER A 666 14.13 13.66 23.91
N ARG A 667 13.23 13.35 22.98
CA ARG A 667 12.15 14.24 22.54
C ARG A 667 10.88 14.07 23.37
N GLY A 668 10.64 12.90 23.96
CA GLY A 668 9.49 12.70 24.86
C GLY A 668 8.12 12.55 24.16
N TYR A 669 8.06 12.10 22.91
CA TYR A 669 6.79 11.84 22.20
C TYR A 669 6.03 10.63 22.76
N GLN A 670 4.74 10.80 23.02
CA GLN A 670 3.82 9.86 23.69
C GLN A 670 2.35 10.05 23.25
N ASP A 671 2.10 10.41 22.00
CA ASP A 671 0.78 10.68 21.39
C ASP A 671 -0.05 9.39 21.11
N VAL A 672 -0.19 8.54 22.13
CA VAL A 672 -0.96 7.31 22.02
C VAL A 672 -2.39 7.62 21.62
N ASN A 673 -2.86 6.96 20.55
CA ASN A 673 -4.16 7.18 19.93
C ASN A 673 -4.38 8.60 19.34
N LYS A 674 -3.38 9.48 19.22
CA LYS A 674 -3.59 10.85 18.71
C LYS A 674 -2.73 11.14 17.49
N TYR A 675 -2.90 10.31 16.47
CA TYR A 675 -2.01 10.26 15.31
C TYR A 675 -2.32 11.35 14.28
N SER A 676 -1.34 12.21 14.00
CA SER A 676 -1.53 13.37 13.12
C SER A 676 -1.46 13.03 11.63
N LEU A 677 -2.12 13.85 10.80
CA LEU A 677 -1.71 14.04 9.41
C LEU A 677 -0.44 14.90 9.40
N MET A 678 0.54 14.55 8.57
CA MET A 678 1.71 15.41 8.37
C MET A 678 1.82 15.84 6.91
N TYR A 679 2.20 17.09 6.69
CA TYR A 679 2.64 17.59 5.40
C TYR A 679 4.07 18.11 5.54
N PHE A 680 4.98 17.59 4.73
CA PHE A 680 6.36 18.06 4.67
C PHE A 680 6.64 18.66 3.31
N ASN A 681 6.92 19.97 3.32
CA ASN A 681 7.61 20.63 2.24
C ASN A 681 9.07 20.85 2.62
N GLY A 682 9.95 20.10 1.96
CA GLY A 682 11.39 20.13 2.14
C GLY A 682 12.02 18.97 1.36
N CYS A 683 13.11 19.26 0.65
CA CYS A 683 13.71 18.33 -0.32
C CYS A 683 13.89 16.91 0.24
N GLY A 684 13.21 15.93 -0.37
CA GLY A 684 13.43 14.51 -0.12
C GLY A 684 13.00 13.95 1.24
N VAL A 685 12.30 14.70 2.11
CA VAL A 685 11.78 14.15 3.39
C VAL A 685 10.83 12.97 3.15
N GLY A 686 10.11 12.97 2.03
CA GLY A 686 9.24 11.89 1.57
C GLY A 686 9.92 10.83 0.73
N ASN A 687 11.25 10.88 0.53
CA ASN A 687 11.95 9.94 -0.35
C ASN A 687 12.20 8.58 0.32
N ILE A 688 11.15 7.77 0.33
CA ILE A 688 11.12 6.41 0.87
C ILE A 688 11.70 5.34 -0.06
N TYR A 689 12.23 5.75 -1.23
CA TYR A 689 12.61 4.86 -2.34
C TYR A 689 14.13 4.68 -2.50
N THR A 690 14.93 5.13 -1.55
CA THR A 690 16.39 5.27 -1.76
C THR A 690 17.20 4.03 -1.46
N SER A 691 16.87 3.33 -0.37
CA SER A 691 17.48 2.05 -0.02
C SER A 691 16.58 1.31 0.95
N ARG A 692 16.86 0.02 1.20
CA ARG A 692 16.19 -0.77 2.23
C ARG A 692 16.66 -0.42 3.65
N SER A 693 17.93 -0.04 3.80
CA SER A 693 18.60 0.18 5.09
C SER A 693 18.45 1.59 5.66
N ARG A 694 17.93 2.54 4.89
CA ARG A 694 17.81 3.94 5.33
C ARG A 694 16.51 4.19 6.09
N HIS A 695 16.61 4.80 7.26
CA HIS A 695 15.47 5.18 8.10
C HIS A 695 15.03 6.61 7.78
N VAL A 696 14.05 6.76 6.90
CA VAL A 696 13.53 8.08 6.50
C VAL A 696 12.65 8.68 7.61
N LEU A 697 12.75 9.98 7.85
CA LEU A 697 11.98 10.73 8.87
C LEU A 697 10.48 10.49 8.74
N SER A 698 9.94 10.62 7.54
CA SER A 698 8.52 10.36 7.26
C SER A 698 8.10 8.92 7.58
N SER A 699 8.91 7.93 7.18
CA SER A 699 8.66 6.52 7.50
C SER A 699 8.80 6.20 8.99
N ASN A 700 9.68 6.88 9.71
CA ASN A 700 9.81 6.72 11.16
C ASN A 700 8.54 7.22 11.87
N TRP A 701 8.02 8.39 11.50
CA TRP A 701 6.77 8.91 12.06
C TRP A 701 5.57 8.02 11.74
N ILE A 702 5.50 7.41 10.54
CA ILE A 702 4.34 6.58 10.17
C ILE A 702 4.42 5.13 10.66
N MET A 703 5.60 4.51 10.75
CA MET A 703 5.73 3.08 11.07
C MET A 703 5.94 2.80 12.56
N THR A 704 6.16 3.83 13.38
CA THR A 704 6.36 3.63 14.83
C THR A 704 5.05 3.18 15.50
N PRO A 705 5.05 2.10 16.31
CA PRO A 705 3.87 1.64 17.02
C PRO A 705 3.45 2.63 18.12
N ASN A 706 2.14 2.78 18.30
CA ASN A 706 1.51 3.56 19.39
C ASN A 706 1.86 5.06 19.44
N ARG A 707 2.47 5.65 18.39
CA ARG A 707 2.78 7.08 18.30
C ARG A 707 3.05 7.53 16.86
N GLY A 708 3.16 8.82 16.64
CA GLY A 708 3.52 9.45 15.38
C GLY A 708 2.32 9.71 14.46
N ALA A 709 2.53 9.57 13.16
CA ALA A 709 1.56 9.98 12.15
C ALA A 709 0.60 8.84 11.74
N ILE A 710 -0.61 9.19 11.30
CA ILE A 710 -1.53 8.27 10.61
C ILE A 710 -1.38 8.35 9.09
N ALA A 711 -0.99 9.52 8.57
CA ALA A 711 -0.70 9.73 7.17
C ALA A 711 0.36 10.81 7.01
N VAL A 712 1.21 10.69 5.99
CA VAL A 712 2.23 11.69 5.67
C VAL A 712 2.17 12.01 4.18
N LEU A 713 2.05 13.30 3.85
CA LEU A 713 2.21 13.86 2.52
C LEU A 713 3.59 14.51 2.43
N ALA A 714 4.44 14.01 1.54
CA ALA A 714 5.79 14.54 1.38
C ALA A 714 6.36 14.28 -0.02
N ASN A 715 7.17 15.21 -0.51
CA ASN A 715 7.84 15.07 -1.81
C ASN A 715 8.94 13.99 -1.78
N SER A 716 9.04 13.17 -2.83
CA SER A 716 10.17 12.24 -3.05
C SER A 716 11.46 12.92 -3.48
N TYR A 717 11.42 14.21 -3.83
CA TYR A 717 12.60 14.96 -4.29
C TYR A 717 12.50 16.44 -3.94
N ASP A 718 13.12 17.30 -4.76
CA ASP A 718 13.11 18.75 -4.61
C ASP A 718 11.69 19.31 -4.66
N SER A 719 11.44 20.24 -3.75
CA SER A 719 10.21 21.00 -3.70
C SER A 719 10.52 22.49 -3.85
N TYR A 720 9.81 23.17 -4.75
CA TYR A 720 10.03 24.60 -5.00
C TYR A 720 8.98 25.44 -4.29
N VAL A 721 9.39 26.57 -3.70
CA VAL A 721 8.54 27.38 -2.80
C VAL A 721 7.20 27.77 -3.44
N SER A 722 7.22 28.30 -4.68
CA SER A 722 6.00 28.80 -5.34
C SER A 722 5.00 27.68 -5.68
N SER A 723 5.46 26.61 -6.34
CA SER A 723 4.60 25.46 -6.67
C SER A 723 4.08 24.76 -5.42
N SER A 724 4.92 24.65 -4.39
CA SER A 724 4.57 24.02 -3.13
C SER A 724 3.54 24.83 -2.34
N ALA A 725 3.70 26.15 -2.27
CA ALA A 725 2.74 27.04 -1.64
C ALA A 725 1.38 27.01 -2.36
N ALA A 726 1.39 27.00 -3.70
CA ALA A 726 0.17 26.88 -4.50
C ALA A 726 -0.56 25.56 -4.24
N GLN A 727 0.16 24.44 -4.26
CA GLN A 727 -0.41 23.12 -3.97
C GLN A 727 -0.91 23.01 -2.54
N LEU A 728 -0.17 23.55 -1.57
CA LEU A 728 -0.55 23.55 -0.15
C LEU A 728 -1.82 24.37 0.10
N LYS A 729 -1.98 25.51 -0.59
CA LYS A 729 -3.20 26.31 -0.52
C LYS A 729 -4.43 25.53 -0.99
N ILE A 730 -4.30 24.78 -2.09
CA ILE A 730 -5.37 23.91 -2.59
C ILE A 730 -5.64 22.79 -1.58
N LEU A 731 -4.60 22.15 -1.03
CA LEU A 731 -4.72 21.11 -0.01
C LEU A 731 -5.49 21.62 1.22
N TYR A 732 -5.16 22.81 1.73
CA TYR A 732 -5.85 23.43 2.86
C TYR A 732 -7.31 23.74 2.54
N ALA A 733 -7.61 24.28 1.36
CA ALA A 733 -9.00 24.47 0.95
C ALA A 733 -9.77 23.13 0.94
N LYS A 734 -9.18 22.07 0.37
CA LYS A 734 -9.80 20.74 0.39
C LYS A 734 -9.89 20.13 1.78
N LEU A 735 -9.04 20.49 2.73
CA LEU A 735 -9.04 19.93 4.10
C LEU A 735 -9.86 20.74 5.10
N PHE A 736 -10.06 22.04 4.92
CA PHE A 736 -10.65 22.86 5.98
C PHE A 736 -11.89 23.65 5.53
N THR A 737 -12.10 23.82 4.22
CA THR A 737 -13.24 24.60 3.71
C THR A 737 -14.20 23.80 2.83
N ASP A 738 -13.78 22.68 2.25
CA ASP A 738 -14.68 21.82 1.46
C ASP A 738 -15.55 20.93 2.36
N THR A 739 -16.88 21.09 2.23
CA THR A 739 -17.92 20.35 2.97
C THR A 739 -18.07 18.89 2.54
N ARG A 740 -17.44 18.49 1.44
CA ARG A 740 -17.48 17.10 0.97
C ARG A 740 -16.64 16.19 1.86
N SER A 741 -17.18 15.00 2.16
CA SER A 741 -16.55 13.97 3.00
C SER A 741 -15.51 13.15 2.21
N TYR A 742 -14.44 13.80 1.77
CA TYR A 742 -13.36 13.14 1.03
C TYR A 742 -12.41 12.37 1.94
N THR A 743 -11.90 11.24 1.46
CA THR A 743 -10.73 10.57 2.03
C THR A 743 -9.46 11.35 1.68
N ILE A 744 -8.36 11.14 2.41
CA ILE A 744 -7.09 11.83 2.16
C ILE A 744 -6.56 11.54 0.75
N GLY A 745 -6.72 10.32 0.25
CA GLY A 745 -6.32 9.98 -1.12
C GLY A 745 -7.18 10.68 -2.18
N GLN A 746 -8.47 10.89 -1.91
CA GLN A 746 -9.32 11.70 -2.78
C GLN A 746 -8.93 13.18 -2.75
N VAL A 747 -8.58 13.70 -1.58
CA VAL A 747 -8.05 15.07 -1.43
C VAL A 747 -6.80 15.24 -2.30
N VAL A 748 -5.83 14.33 -2.22
CA VAL A 748 -4.62 14.35 -3.06
C VAL A 748 -4.96 14.31 -4.56
N LYS A 749 -5.91 13.46 -4.97
CA LYS A 749 -6.40 13.42 -6.36
C LYS A 749 -7.01 14.75 -6.80
N GLN A 750 -7.83 15.39 -5.97
CA GLN A 750 -8.42 16.70 -6.29
C GLN A 750 -7.36 17.80 -6.36
N VAL A 751 -6.37 17.77 -5.47
CA VAL A 751 -5.22 18.69 -5.51
C VAL A 751 -4.47 18.54 -6.83
N ALA A 752 -4.10 17.32 -7.22
CA ALA A 752 -3.43 17.05 -8.50
C ALA A 752 -4.27 17.54 -9.69
N LYS A 753 -5.58 17.28 -9.69
CA LYS A 753 -6.51 17.73 -10.73
C LYS A 753 -6.57 19.26 -10.84
N GLU A 754 -6.63 19.96 -9.71
CA GLU A 754 -6.73 21.42 -9.69
C GLU A 754 -5.42 22.07 -10.15
N VAL A 755 -4.27 21.56 -9.70
CA VAL A 755 -2.94 21.99 -10.20
C VAL A 755 -2.84 21.75 -11.72
N ALA A 756 -3.18 20.56 -12.20
CA ALA A 756 -3.14 20.24 -13.63
C ALA A 756 -4.15 21.06 -14.47
N SER A 757 -5.21 21.61 -13.86
CA SER A 757 -6.16 22.49 -14.56
C SER A 757 -5.71 23.96 -14.66
N GLY A 758 -4.75 24.36 -13.83
CA GLY A 758 -4.19 25.72 -13.80
C GLY A 758 -2.98 25.88 -14.72
N THR A 759 -1.94 26.57 -14.24
CA THR A 759 -0.66 26.66 -14.95
C THR A 759 -0.01 25.27 -14.98
N ARG A 760 0.42 24.83 -16.16
CA ARG A 760 1.10 23.53 -16.36
C ARG A 760 2.60 23.72 -16.57
N SER A 761 3.29 24.36 -15.62
CA SER A 761 4.75 24.37 -15.69
C SER A 761 5.31 22.98 -15.35
N ALA A 762 6.47 22.63 -15.91
CA ALA A 762 7.11 21.35 -15.63
C ALA A 762 7.43 21.20 -14.12
N VAL A 763 7.65 22.31 -13.41
CA VAL A 763 7.87 22.35 -11.96
C VAL A 763 6.59 21.99 -11.18
N GLU A 764 5.44 22.51 -11.58
CA GLU A 764 4.15 22.19 -10.93
C GLU A 764 3.78 20.71 -11.13
N LEU A 765 3.98 20.18 -12.35
CA LEU A 765 3.72 18.76 -12.64
C LEU A 765 4.68 17.84 -11.88
N ALA A 766 5.97 18.18 -11.81
CA ALA A 766 6.93 17.43 -11.00
C ALA A 766 6.52 17.42 -9.52
N ASN A 767 6.06 18.56 -8.99
CA ASN A 767 5.59 18.65 -7.60
C ASN A 767 4.39 17.74 -7.34
N VAL A 768 3.43 17.68 -8.27
CA VAL A 768 2.29 16.74 -8.22
C VAL A 768 2.79 15.30 -8.23
N HIS A 769 3.59 14.91 -9.23
CA HIS A 769 4.08 13.54 -9.36
C HIS A 769 4.89 13.08 -8.15
N GLN A 770 5.64 13.97 -7.52
CA GLN A 770 6.52 13.65 -6.41
C GLN A 770 5.82 13.69 -5.05
N THR A 771 4.55 14.13 -4.97
CA THR A 771 3.78 14.11 -3.72
C THR A 771 3.38 12.69 -3.37
N ASN A 772 4.07 12.09 -2.39
CA ASN A 772 3.75 10.74 -1.92
C ASN A 772 2.80 10.79 -0.73
N LEU A 773 1.70 10.05 -0.83
CA LEU A 773 0.88 9.68 0.31
C LEU A 773 1.42 8.41 0.95
N GLN A 774 2.08 8.56 2.08
CA GLN A 774 2.42 7.45 2.96
C GLN A 774 1.23 7.23 3.91
N GLY A 775 0.71 6.01 3.95
CA GLY A 775 -0.48 5.67 4.71
C GLY A 775 -1.64 5.18 3.84
N ASP A 776 -2.79 5.00 4.47
CA ASP A 776 -3.99 4.50 3.83
C ASP A 776 -4.79 5.63 3.14
N PRO A 777 -5.03 5.55 1.82
CA PRO A 777 -5.76 6.56 1.07
C PRO A 777 -7.25 6.65 1.42
N ALA A 778 -7.83 5.64 2.08
CA ALA A 778 -9.25 5.64 2.45
C ALA A 778 -9.55 6.36 3.77
N LEU A 779 -8.52 6.80 4.51
CA LEU A 779 -8.72 7.52 5.76
C LEU A 779 -9.41 8.87 5.53
N LYS A 780 -10.42 9.16 6.34
CA LYS A 780 -11.00 10.51 6.46
C LYS A 780 -10.29 11.23 7.61
N LEU A 781 -9.52 12.25 7.28
CA LEU A 781 -8.70 12.98 8.24
C LEU A 781 -9.27 14.37 8.44
N ILE A 782 -9.29 14.84 9.69
CA ILE A 782 -9.71 16.21 10.04
C ILE A 782 -11.10 16.52 9.44
N ARG A 783 -12.05 15.64 9.74
CA ARG A 783 -13.44 15.75 9.32
C ARG A 783 -14.36 15.39 10.47
N PHE A 784 -15.48 16.10 10.51
CA PHE A 784 -16.52 15.99 11.52
C PHE A 784 -17.84 16.00 10.76
N GLU A 785 -18.71 15.03 11.05
CA GLU A 785 -19.99 14.92 10.34
C GLU A 785 -21.07 15.80 10.96
N ARG A 786 -20.86 16.23 12.21
CA ARG A 786 -21.79 17.01 13.03
C ARG A 786 -21.01 17.92 13.99
N PRO A 787 -21.62 18.99 14.51
CA PRO A 787 -21.10 19.78 15.64
C PRO A 787 -20.92 18.92 16.91
N ASP A 788 -20.13 19.42 17.85
CA ASP A 788 -19.92 18.80 19.18
C ASP A 788 -19.60 19.91 20.19
N PHE A 789 -20.64 20.62 20.61
CA PHE A 789 -20.55 21.63 21.64
C PHE A 789 -20.24 20.98 22.98
N ALA A 790 -19.42 21.65 23.77
CA ALA A 790 -18.92 21.07 25.00
C ALA A 790 -18.63 22.13 26.05
N LEU A 791 -18.92 21.77 27.30
CA LEU A 791 -18.44 22.46 28.49
C LEU A 791 -17.43 21.56 29.19
N ASP A 792 -16.34 22.16 29.66
CA ASP A 792 -15.42 21.44 30.55
C ASP A 792 -16.12 21.25 31.91
N SER A 793 -16.08 20.03 32.44
CA SER A 793 -16.76 19.68 33.69
C SER A 793 -16.20 20.39 34.92
N ASP A 794 -14.90 20.74 34.90
CA ASP A 794 -14.19 21.35 36.04
C ASP A 794 -13.81 22.82 35.78
N ALA A 795 -13.76 23.23 34.51
CA ALA A 795 -13.32 24.56 34.08
C ALA A 795 -14.29 25.28 33.13
N GLY A 796 -15.50 24.76 32.93
CA GLY A 796 -16.47 25.32 31.97
C GLY A 796 -17.13 26.62 32.44
N ILE A 797 -17.04 26.96 33.73
CA ILE A 797 -17.77 28.07 34.35
C ILE A 797 -16.82 28.89 35.23
N VAL A 798 -16.86 30.21 35.08
CA VAL A 798 -16.10 31.16 35.91
C VAL A 798 -16.96 32.36 36.31
N LEU A 799 -16.78 32.87 37.52
CA LEU A 799 -17.30 34.15 37.97
C LEU A 799 -16.17 35.17 37.92
N ILE A 800 -16.38 36.30 37.25
CA ILE A 800 -15.40 37.37 37.10
C ILE A 800 -15.96 38.71 37.58
N SER A 801 -15.10 39.49 38.23
CA SER A 801 -15.35 40.89 38.57
C SER A 801 -15.17 41.79 37.35
N GLU A 802 -15.70 43.02 37.39
CA GLU A 802 -15.48 44.03 36.33
C GLU A 802 -14.00 44.44 36.16
N SER A 803 -13.13 44.13 37.14
CA SER A 803 -11.69 44.41 37.10
C SER A 803 -10.87 43.33 37.83
N PRO A 804 -9.67 42.97 37.34
CA PRO A 804 -8.76 42.06 38.03
C PRO A 804 -8.33 42.52 39.43
N THR A 805 -8.51 43.79 39.77
CA THR A 805 -8.14 44.39 41.07
C THR A 805 -9.30 44.51 42.06
N ILE A 806 -10.53 44.22 41.63
CA ILE A 806 -11.74 44.32 42.45
C ILE A 806 -12.20 42.89 42.78
N THR A 807 -12.39 42.59 44.07
CA THR A 807 -12.89 41.27 44.49
C THR A 807 -14.38 41.11 44.20
N LEU A 808 -14.87 39.88 44.06
CA LEU A 808 -16.28 39.58 43.78
C LEU A 808 -17.25 40.15 44.84
N GLU A 809 -16.80 40.36 46.09
CA GLU A 809 -17.61 41.05 47.12
C GLU A 809 -17.84 42.53 46.82
N LYS A 810 -16.83 43.20 46.25
CA LYS A 810 -16.85 44.64 45.94
C LYS A 810 -17.27 44.93 44.50
N ALA A 811 -17.41 43.89 43.69
CA ALA A 811 -17.82 43.96 42.30
C ALA A 811 -19.22 44.56 42.19
N LYS A 812 -19.36 45.58 41.34
CA LYS A 812 -20.66 46.20 41.03
C LYS A 812 -21.35 45.51 39.86
N GLU A 813 -20.56 44.96 38.93
CA GLU A 813 -21.05 44.33 37.70
C GLU A 813 -20.35 42.98 37.45
N PRO A 814 -20.46 42.01 38.39
CA PRO A 814 -19.86 40.71 38.18
C PRO A 814 -20.52 39.96 37.02
N LYS A 815 -19.74 39.14 36.34
CA LYS A 815 -20.18 38.35 35.18
C LYS A 815 -19.90 36.87 35.41
N LEU A 816 -20.79 36.05 34.90
CA LEU A 816 -20.58 34.62 34.70
C LEU A 816 -19.98 34.41 33.32
N GLY A 817 -18.77 33.89 33.22
CA GLY A 817 -18.19 33.38 31.99
C GLY A 817 -18.50 31.89 31.84
N VAL A 818 -19.06 31.52 30.69
CA VAL A 818 -19.24 30.12 30.28
C VAL A 818 -18.28 29.84 29.13
N ILE A 819 -17.35 28.92 29.34
CA ILE A 819 -16.33 28.53 28.37
C ILE A 819 -16.90 27.42 27.49
N LEU A 820 -17.48 27.84 26.37
CA LEU A 820 -18.08 26.98 25.36
C LEU A 820 -17.02 26.52 24.37
N SER A 821 -16.90 25.21 24.17
CA SER A 821 -16.04 24.60 23.14
C SER A 821 -16.88 23.97 22.02
N ASN A 822 -16.27 23.77 20.85
CA ASN A 822 -16.82 22.96 19.77
C ASN A 822 -15.73 21.99 19.26
N TYR A 823 -15.92 20.70 19.50
CA TYR A 823 -15.02 19.61 19.12
C TYR A 823 -15.38 18.94 17.79
N GLY A 824 -16.46 19.41 17.14
CA GLY A 824 -17.01 18.88 15.90
C GLY A 824 -16.97 19.90 14.76
N GLU A 825 -17.92 19.76 13.84
CA GLU A 825 -18.08 20.67 12.70
C GLU A 825 -18.46 22.09 13.16
N TYR A 826 -17.90 23.09 12.51
CA TYR A 826 -18.21 24.49 12.76
C TYR A 826 -19.12 25.05 11.67
N GLN A 827 -20.35 25.39 12.06
CA GLN A 827 -21.30 26.08 11.21
C GLN A 827 -21.50 27.51 11.71
N LYS A 828 -20.95 28.49 10.98
CA LYS A 828 -20.91 29.91 11.40
C LYS A 828 -22.27 30.53 11.73
N GLU A 829 -23.32 30.14 11.02
CA GLU A 829 -24.67 30.68 11.20
C GLU A 829 -25.48 29.94 12.26
N GLN A 830 -24.99 28.80 12.76
CA GLN A 830 -25.69 27.99 13.74
C GLN A 830 -25.83 28.72 15.09
N LYS A 831 -26.98 28.51 15.73
CA LYS A 831 -27.34 29.09 17.02
C LYS A 831 -27.52 28.00 18.05
N ILE A 832 -27.04 28.25 19.27
CA ILE A 832 -27.06 27.30 20.38
C ILE A 832 -27.91 27.89 21.49
N ASN A 833 -28.85 27.10 22.02
CA ASN A 833 -29.59 27.48 23.22
C ASN A 833 -28.74 27.13 24.45
N VAL A 834 -28.56 28.07 25.36
CA VAL A 834 -27.82 27.89 26.60
C VAL A 834 -28.75 28.16 27.76
N ASP A 835 -28.91 27.19 28.64
CA ASP A 835 -29.69 27.27 29.86
C ASP A 835 -28.75 27.42 31.06
N VAL A 836 -28.86 28.56 31.75
CA VAL A 836 -28.11 28.88 32.97
C VAL A 836 -29.05 28.84 34.17
N LYS A 837 -28.78 27.96 35.12
CA LYS A 837 -29.50 27.85 36.39
C LYS A 837 -28.61 28.29 37.54
N LEU A 838 -29.10 29.24 38.33
CA LEU A 838 -28.48 29.70 39.57
C LEU A 838 -29.29 29.17 40.74
N PHE A 839 -28.67 28.34 41.58
CA PHE A 839 -29.22 27.89 42.85
C PHE A 839 -28.76 28.86 43.92
N LEU A 840 -29.71 29.49 44.60
CA LEU A 840 -29.44 30.47 45.64
C LEU A 840 -29.46 29.79 47.01
N ARG A 841 -28.72 30.36 47.96
CA ARG A 841 -28.61 29.87 49.35
C ARG A 841 -29.92 29.87 50.13
N ASP A 842 -30.91 30.63 49.67
CA ASP A 842 -32.26 30.64 50.24
C ASP A 842 -33.14 29.48 49.73
N GLY A 843 -32.61 28.62 48.87
CA GLY A 843 -33.31 27.49 48.24
C GLY A 843 -34.02 27.83 46.93
N THR A 844 -33.98 29.08 46.49
CA THR A 844 -34.60 29.52 45.22
C THR A 844 -33.70 29.18 44.03
N THR A 845 -34.30 28.75 42.91
CA THR A 845 -33.58 28.59 41.63
C THR A 845 -34.02 29.66 40.63
N LYS A 846 -33.05 30.32 39.99
CA LYS A 846 -33.29 31.22 38.85
C LYS A 846 -32.79 30.57 37.57
N LYS A 847 -33.64 30.51 36.55
CA LYS A 847 -33.34 29.95 35.22
C LYS A 847 -33.31 31.07 34.18
N THR A 848 -32.29 31.09 33.32
CA THR A 848 -32.19 32.00 32.18
C THR A 848 -31.84 31.21 30.93
N GLU A 849 -32.64 31.34 29.87
CA GLU A 849 -32.36 30.74 28.55
C GLU A 849 -31.89 31.82 27.59
N ILE A 850 -30.78 31.58 26.90
CA ILE A 850 -30.14 32.53 25.99
C ILE A 850 -29.72 31.81 24.71
N VAL A 851 -29.87 32.50 23.58
CA VAL A 851 -29.40 32.01 22.29
C VAL A 851 -28.06 32.66 21.98
N VAL A 852 -27.04 31.84 21.72
CA VAL A 852 -25.68 32.29 21.39
C VAL A 852 -25.29 31.81 19.98
N SER A 853 -24.34 32.50 19.37
CA SER A 853 -23.78 32.03 18.09
C SER A 853 -22.87 30.83 18.31
N SER A 854 -22.76 29.97 17.29
CA SER A 854 -21.79 28.87 17.27
C SER A 854 -20.36 29.37 17.43
N VAL A 855 -19.52 28.54 18.05
CA VAL A 855 -18.10 28.80 18.25
C VAL A 855 -17.28 27.90 17.32
N ALA A 856 -16.23 28.46 16.73
CA ALA A 856 -15.33 27.70 15.85
C ALA A 856 -14.63 26.59 16.64
N TYR A 857 -13.86 26.97 17.66
CA TYR A 857 -13.15 26.04 18.54
C TYR A 857 -13.53 26.22 20.01
N GLN A 858 -13.42 27.45 20.53
CA GLN A 858 -13.70 27.77 21.93
C GLN A 858 -13.86 29.28 22.10
N ASP A 859 -14.86 29.70 22.86
CA ASP A 859 -15.06 31.10 23.25
C ASP A 859 -15.67 31.18 24.66
N THR A 860 -15.58 32.33 25.31
CA THR A 860 -16.21 32.57 26.62
C THR A 860 -17.39 33.51 26.47
N ILE A 861 -18.58 33.01 26.80
CA ILE A 861 -19.81 33.79 26.78
C ILE A 861 -20.01 34.40 28.16
N PHE A 862 -20.18 35.72 28.21
CA PHE A 862 -20.36 36.44 29.47
C PHE A 862 -21.83 36.80 29.72
N PHE A 863 -22.33 36.45 30.90
CA PHE A 863 -23.66 36.78 31.39
C PHE A 863 -23.57 37.71 32.60
N PRO A 864 -24.36 38.79 32.67
CA PRO A 864 -24.41 39.62 33.86
C PRO A 864 -25.03 38.83 35.02
N VAL A 865 -24.42 38.91 36.20
CA VAL A 865 -24.95 38.28 37.40
C VAL A 865 -25.06 39.31 38.51
N ASN A 866 -26.19 39.30 39.23
CA ASN A 866 -26.39 40.17 40.38
C ASN A 866 -26.27 39.36 41.67
N ASN A 867 -25.67 39.96 42.70
CA ASN A 867 -25.61 39.42 44.05
C ASN A 867 -24.97 38.02 44.15
N VAL A 868 -23.71 37.89 43.68
CA VAL A 868 -22.93 36.64 43.69
C VAL A 868 -22.89 35.98 45.08
N SER A 869 -22.91 36.78 46.14
CA SER A 869 -22.95 36.32 47.53
C SER A 869 -24.15 35.43 47.89
N SER A 870 -25.23 35.49 47.10
CA SER A 870 -26.41 34.65 47.28
C SER A 870 -26.38 33.34 46.51
N ILE A 871 -25.42 33.15 45.60
CA ILE A 871 -25.31 31.97 44.75
C ILE A 871 -24.61 30.87 45.53
N ASP A 872 -25.21 29.69 45.49
CA ASP A 872 -24.69 28.46 46.07
C ASP A 872 -24.11 27.54 45.00
N ARG A 873 -24.83 27.36 43.89
CA ARG A 873 -24.40 26.55 42.74
C ARG A 873 -24.85 27.17 41.42
N ILE A 874 -24.05 26.95 40.38
CA ILE A 874 -24.35 27.30 38.99
C ILE A 874 -24.36 26.02 38.16
N GLU A 875 -25.39 25.84 37.34
CA GLU A 875 -25.44 24.80 36.31
C GLU A 875 -25.64 25.44 34.94
N VAL A 876 -24.94 24.92 33.94
CA VAL A 876 -25.08 25.34 32.54
C VAL A 876 -25.34 24.12 31.68
N ASN A 877 -26.37 24.19 30.84
CA ASN A 877 -26.70 23.18 29.85
C ASN A 877 -26.69 23.81 28.45
N LEU A 878 -25.97 23.21 27.53
CA LEU A 878 -26.02 23.53 26.11
C LEU A 878 -27.10 22.69 25.45
N ASP A 879 -27.81 23.31 24.50
CA ASP A 879 -28.93 22.74 23.76
C ASP A 879 -29.84 21.80 24.58
N PRO A 880 -30.47 22.29 25.67
CA PRO A 880 -31.23 21.44 26.60
C PRO A 880 -32.44 20.74 25.97
N GLY A 881 -32.82 21.11 24.74
CA GLY A 881 -33.87 20.47 23.96
C GLY A 881 -33.38 19.40 22.98
N ASN A 882 -32.07 19.18 22.87
CA ASN A 882 -31.41 18.33 21.88
C ASN A 882 -31.95 18.60 20.45
N LEU A 883 -32.04 19.89 20.09
CA LEU A 883 -32.53 20.36 18.80
C LEU A 883 -31.44 20.27 17.72
N ILE A 884 -30.18 20.32 18.14
CA ILE A 884 -28.98 20.14 17.33
C ILE A 884 -28.56 18.69 17.49
N SER A 885 -28.26 18.01 16.38
CA SER A 885 -27.67 16.67 16.46
C SER A 885 -26.17 16.78 16.59
N GLU A 886 -25.62 16.33 17.71
CA GLU A 886 -24.20 16.46 18.03
C GLU A 886 -23.46 15.12 17.95
N LEU A 887 -22.13 15.17 17.79
CA LEU A 887 -21.30 13.96 17.88
C LEU A 887 -21.36 13.36 19.29
N ASN A 888 -21.44 14.24 20.30
CA ASN A 888 -21.59 13.89 21.69
C ASN A 888 -22.57 14.88 22.33
N GLU A 889 -23.60 14.37 23.00
CA GLU A 889 -24.60 15.18 23.72
C GLU A 889 -24.26 15.24 25.23
N ASN A 890 -23.36 14.37 25.68
CA ASN A 890 -23.08 14.09 27.09
C ASN A 890 -22.09 15.09 27.71
N ASN A 891 -21.44 15.89 26.87
CA ASN A 891 -20.50 16.95 27.24
C ASN A 891 -21.14 18.34 27.22
N ASN A 892 -22.46 18.43 27.08
CA ASN A 892 -23.21 19.68 27.04
C ASN A 892 -23.52 20.28 28.42
N HIS A 893 -23.00 19.70 29.51
CA HIS A 893 -23.31 20.13 30.87
C HIS A 893 -22.03 20.46 31.67
N SER A 894 -22.10 21.52 32.47
CA SER A 894 -21.09 21.84 33.49
C SER A 894 -21.74 22.45 34.72
N GLN A 895 -21.09 22.28 35.87
CA GLN A 895 -21.56 22.80 37.15
C GLN A 895 -20.41 23.41 37.95
N LEU A 896 -20.72 24.46 38.73
CA LEU A 896 -19.79 25.11 39.64
C LEU A 896 -20.48 25.37 40.98
N ASP A 897 -19.98 24.75 42.04
CA ASP A 897 -20.34 25.08 43.41
C ASP A 897 -19.56 26.33 43.86
N VAL A 898 -20.26 27.29 44.48
CA VAL A 898 -19.70 28.60 44.83
C VAL A 898 -19.41 28.66 46.33
N ASP A 899 -18.17 28.36 46.69
CA ASP A 899 -17.66 28.68 48.03
C ASP A 899 -17.43 30.19 48.15
N TRP A 900 -18.38 30.87 48.79
CA TRP A 900 -18.31 32.32 48.92
C TRP A 900 -17.24 32.80 49.88
N ASP A 901 -16.85 31.99 50.88
CA ASP A 901 -15.80 32.39 51.79
C ASP A 901 -14.44 32.51 51.09
N ILE A 902 -14.26 31.71 50.04
CA ILE A 902 -13.13 31.82 49.11
C ILE A 902 -13.41 32.90 48.05
N ALA A 903 -14.52 32.80 47.33
CA ALA A 903 -14.83 33.63 46.17
C ALA A 903 -14.87 35.14 46.48
N LYS A 904 -15.36 35.54 47.66
CA LYS A 904 -15.52 36.96 48.05
C LYS A 904 -14.20 37.76 48.01
N ASN A 905 -13.07 37.07 48.18
CA ASN A 905 -11.73 37.66 48.24
C ASN A 905 -11.01 37.65 46.89
N LEU A 906 -11.62 37.09 45.84
CA LEU A 906 -10.98 36.86 44.54
C LEU A 906 -11.63 37.74 43.46
N PRO A 907 -10.88 38.19 42.45
CA PRO A 907 -11.43 38.86 41.28
C PRO A 907 -12.02 37.88 40.25
N ILE A 908 -11.61 36.61 40.31
CA ILE A 908 -12.10 35.50 39.49
C ILE A 908 -12.27 34.26 40.37
N TYR A 909 -13.38 33.55 40.22
CA TYR A 909 -13.62 32.29 40.92
C TYR A 909 -14.16 31.23 39.94
N PRO A 910 -13.57 30.03 39.90
CA PRO A 910 -12.38 29.64 40.64
C PRO A 910 -11.10 30.17 39.95
N VAL A 911 -9.98 30.30 40.69
CA VAL A 911 -8.68 30.74 40.11
C VAL A 911 -8.01 29.61 39.34
N GLU A 912 -8.20 28.38 39.79
CA GLU A 912 -7.81 27.15 39.13
C GLU A 912 -9.05 26.25 39.01
N PRO A 913 -9.13 25.34 38.02
CA PRO A 913 -10.27 24.43 37.89
C PRO A 913 -10.59 23.72 39.22
N VAL A 914 -11.87 23.74 39.63
CA VAL A 914 -12.30 23.04 40.86
C VAL A 914 -12.51 21.58 40.51
N LYS A 915 -11.39 20.88 40.41
CA LYS A 915 -11.38 19.46 40.10
C LYS A 915 -12.17 18.70 41.16
N ASP A 916 -13.06 17.82 40.72
CA ASP A 916 -13.64 16.85 41.63
C ASP A 916 -12.55 16.05 42.33
N GLN A 917 -12.75 15.77 43.62
CA GLN A 917 -11.87 14.93 44.42
C GLN A 917 -12.62 13.80 45.11
N ILE A 918 -13.94 13.70 44.92
CA ILE A 918 -14.78 12.67 45.53
C ILE A 918 -14.81 11.48 44.56
N PRO A 919 -14.30 10.29 44.95
CA PRO A 919 -14.39 9.12 44.10
C PRO A 919 -15.83 8.61 43.98
N PRO A 920 -16.19 7.98 42.85
CA PRO A 920 -17.51 7.42 42.68
C PRO A 920 -17.70 6.21 43.60
N ARG A 921 -18.96 5.87 43.84
CA ARG A 921 -19.37 4.64 44.50
C ARG A 921 -19.52 3.51 43.47
N LEU A 922 -18.98 2.34 43.79
CA LEU A 922 -19.01 1.16 42.93
C LEU A 922 -19.76 0.00 43.61
N ASP A 923 -20.82 -0.49 42.95
CA ASP A 923 -21.52 -1.71 43.31
C ASP A 923 -21.40 -2.74 42.17
N VAL A 924 -20.99 -3.98 42.48
CA VAL A 924 -20.83 -5.06 41.48
C VAL A 924 -21.67 -6.28 41.87
N MET A 925 -22.46 -6.76 40.93
CA MET A 925 -23.36 -7.90 41.06
C MET A 925 -23.02 -8.97 40.02
N LEU A 926 -23.19 -10.24 40.39
CA LEU A 926 -23.15 -11.36 39.45
C LEU A 926 -24.54 -12.00 39.39
N GLY A 927 -25.07 -12.18 38.17
CA GLY A 927 -26.49 -12.41 37.90
C GLY A 927 -27.30 -11.14 38.16
N ASN A 928 -27.94 -11.07 39.34
CA ASN A 928 -28.75 -9.94 39.81
C ASN A 928 -28.58 -9.68 41.32
N ARG A 929 -27.48 -10.17 41.91
CA ARG A 929 -27.23 -10.03 43.36
C ARG A 929 -25.75 -9.93 43.68
N LEU A 930 -25.47 -9.49 44.89
CA LEU A 930 -24.17 -9.67 45.52
C LEU A 930 -23.96 -11.16 45.79
N ILE A 931 -22.73 -11.63 45.60
CA ILE A 931 -22.33 -13.02 45.86
C ILE A 931 -21.41 -13.08 47.07
N ALA A 932 -21.38 -14.22 47.75
CA ALA A 932 -20.41 -14.49 48.81
C ALA A 932 -19.05 -14.88 48.19
N ASN A 933 -17.96 -14.63 48.94
CA ASN A 933 -16.63 -15.03 48.50
C ASN A 933 -16.54 -16.57 48.38
N ASN A 934 -15.96 -17.06 47.29
CA ASN A 934 -15.89 -18.47 46.87
C ASN A 934 -17.25 -19.14 46.57
N GLU A 935 -18.32 -18.36 46.38
CA GLU A 935 -19.62 -18.92 46.00
C GLU A 935 -19.56 -19.63 44.65
N THR A 936 -20.29 -20.74 44.52
CA THR A 936 -20.42 -21.46 43.24
C THR A 936 -21.60 -20.90 42.46
N LEU A 937 -21.33 -20.40 41.26
CA LEU A 937 -22.29 -19.82 40.34
C LEU A 937 -22.55 -20.76 39.16
N LEU A 938 -23.72 -20.58 38.53
CA LEU A 938 -24.04 -21.23 37.26
C LEU A 938 -23.14 -20.70 36.12
N PRO A 939 -22.93 -21.47 35.04
CA PRO A 939 -22.20 -21.00 33.87
C PRO A 939 -22.76 -19.70 33.29
N ASN A 940 -21.88 -18.83 32.78
CA ASN A 940 -22.18 -17.54 32.15
C ASN A 940 -22.96 -16.54 33.04
N PRO A 941 -22.49 -16.23 34.28
CA PRO A 941 -23.12 -15.22 35.11
C PRO A 941 -23.01 -13.84 34.44
N VAL A 942 -24.12 -13.10 34.38
CA VAL A 942 -24.13 -11.69 33.97
C VAL A 942 -23.35 -10.87 35.00
N ILE A 943 -22.37 -10.09 34.60
CA ILE A 943 -21.69 -9.17 35.52
C ILE A 943 -22.34 -7.80 35.33
N LYS A 944 -22.98 -7.29 36.38
CA LYS A 944 -23.61 -5.97 36.42
C LYS A 944 -22.83 -5.07 37.36
N VAL A 945 -22.36 -3.95 36.84
CA VAL A 945 -21.64 -2.90 37.55
C VAL A 945 -22.54 -1.67 37.61
N LEU A 946 -22.69 -1.07 38.78
CA LEU A 946 -23.35 0.22 38.99
C LEU A 946 -22.31 1.18 39.56
N VAL A 947 -22.14 2.31 38.91
CA VAL A 947 -21.26 3.41 39.34
C VAL A 947 -22.15 4.60 39.65
N GLU A 948 -22.06 5.18 40.84
CA GLU A 948 -22.82 6.35 41.28
C GLU A 948 -21.89 7.45 41.77
N ASP A 949 -22.22 8.71 41.55
CA ASP A 949 -21.36 9.85 41.87
C ASP A 949 -22.16 11.05 42.38
N ASP A 950 -21.50 12.02 43.02
CA ASP A 950 -22.14 13.26 43.47
C ASP A 950 -22.24 14.30 42.35
N ARG A 951 -21.51 14.11 41.25
CA ARG A 951 -21.60 14.90 40.02
C ARG A 951 -22.32 14.15 38.91
N PHE A 952 -22.56 14.87 37.82
CA PHE A 952 -23.21 14.33 36.65
C PHE A 952 -22.29 13.27 35.99
N MET A 953 -22.84 12.11 35.67
CA MET A 953 -22.12 11.02 35.03
C MET A 953 -22.94 10.42 33.91
N ASP A 954 -22.29 10.21 32.78
CA ASP A 954 -22.85 9.51 31.64
C ASP A 954 -22.23 8.15 31.41
N ALA A 955 -23.00 7.33 30.72
CA ALA A 955 -22.67 6.00 30.33
C ALA A 955 -21.44 6.01 29.40
N ASP A 956 -20.28 5.68 29.95
CA ASP A 956 -19.05 5.47 29.20
C ASP A 956 -18.30 4.24 29.73
N THR A 957 -17.97 3.32 28.83
CA THR A 957 -17.18 2.13 29.13
C THR A 957 -15.75 2.44 29.58
N SER A 958 -15.20 3.62 29.27
CA SER A 958 -13.88 4.05 29.73
C SER A 958 -13.81 4.29 31.25
N LEU A 959 -14.97 4.46 31.89
CA LEU A 959 -15.11 4.72 33.32
C LEU A 959 -14.98 3.45 34.17
N VAL A 960 -15.05 2.26 33.56
CA VAL A 960 -14.99 0.98 34.30
C VAL A 960 -14.01 0.03 33.63
N ASP A 961 -13.14 -0.55 34.43
CA ASP A 961 -12.26 -1.63 34.03
C ASP A 961 -12.65 -2.93 34.72
N ILE A 962 -12.96 -3.95 33.92
CA ILE A 962 -13.27 -5.29 34.41
C ILE A 962 -12.12 -6.23 34.04
N TYR A 963 -11.51 -6.84 35.04
CA TYR A 963 -10.48 -7.85 34.89
C TYR A 963 -10.96 -9.18 35.44
N ILE A 964 -10.60 -10.26 34.75
CA ILE A 964 -10.87 -11.61 35.21
C ILE A 964 -9.59 -12.45 35.20
N LYS A 965 -9.42 -13.27 36.23
CA LYS A 965 -8.35 -14.25 36.37
C LYS A 965 -8.96 -15.64 36.51
N TYR A 966 -8.43 -16.63 35.80
CA TYR A 966 -8.78 -18.05 35.91
C TYR A 966 -7.53 -18.82 36.35
N CYS A 967 -7.55 -19.43 37.54
CA CYS A 967 -6.42 -20.24 38.03
C CYS A 967 -6.88 -21.37 38.93
N GLU A 968 -6.37 -22.58 38.69
CA GLU A 968 -6.47 -23.71 39.62
C GLU A 968 -5.33 -23.72 40.66
N ASP A 969 -4.19 -23.08 40.40
CA ASP A 969 -2.94 -23.14 41.20
C ASP A 969 -2.35 -21.78 41.60
N GLU A 970 -3.15 -20.70 41.47
CA GLU A 970 -2.81 -19.30 41.76
C GLU A 970 -1.72 -18.63 40.89
N SER A 971 -1.12 -19.31 39.91
CA SER A 971 0.08 -18.82 39.17
C SER A 971 -0.18 -17.84 38.01
N CYS A 972 -1.43 -17.43 37.76
CA CYS A 972 -1.79 -16.65 36.56
C CYS A 972 -2.10 -15.17 36.83
N GLU A 973 -1.98 -14.35 35.79
CA GLU A 973 -2.19 -12.89 35.81
C GLU A 973 -3.64 -12.50 35.46
N PHE A 974 -4.07 -11.31 35.91
CA PHE A 974 -5.36 -10.74 35.51
C PHE A 974 -5.38 -10.37 34.02
N LYS A 975 -6.47 -10.69 33.33
CA LYS A 975 -6.72 -10.26 31.95
C LYS A 975 -7.88 -9.27 31.91
N ARG A 976 -7.68 -8.12 31.27
CA ARG A 976 -8.74 -7.13 31.05
C ARG A 976 -9.78 -7.72 30.09
N LEU A 977 -11.05 -7.65 30.45
CA LEU A 977 -12.15 -8.01 29.56
C LEU A 977 -12.29 -6.92 28.49
N SER A 978 -12.18 -7.32 27.22
CA SER A 978 -12.37 -6.41 26.09
C SER A 978 -13.86 -6.28 25.77
N TYR A 979 -14.39 -5.06 25.83
CA TYR A 979 -15.80 -4.78 25.57
C TYR A 979 -16.23 -5.03 24.12
N SER A 980 -15.30 -5.09 23.16
CA SER A 980 -15.60 -5.38 21.75
C SER A 980 -15.99 -6.83 21.47
N ASN A 981 -15.68 -7.76 22.38
CA ASN A 981 -15.95 -9.20 22.23
C ASN A 981 -17.08 -9.71 23.15
N LEU A 982 -17.79 -8.80 23.83
CA LEU A 982 -18.82 -9.13 24.82
C LEU A 982 -20.16 -8.52 24.42
N ASN A 983 -21.26 -9.18 24.77
CA ASN A 983 -22.58 -8.54 24.78
C ASN A 983 -22.63 -7.60 26.00
N VAL A 984 -22.23 -6.35 25.79
CA VAL A 984 -22.26 -5.27 26.80
C VAL A 984 -23.47 -4.39 26.55
N SER A 985 -24.29 -4.18 27.59
CA SER A 985 -25.32 -3.14 27.60
C SER A 985 -24.99 -2.11 28.65
N LEU A 986 -25.02 -0.85 28.25
CA LEU A 986 -24.64 0.30 29.04
C LEU A 986 -25.84 1.25 29.10
N SER A 987 -26.17 1.74 30.28
CA SER A 987 -27.33 2.64 30.47
C SER A 987 -27.12 3.60 31.63
N ASN A 988 -27.50 4.86 31.45
CA ASN A 988 -27.71 5.79 32.56
C ASN A 988 -28.92 5.33 33.38
N VAL A 989 -28.73 5.13 34.67
CA VAL A 989 -29.82 4.83 35.61
C VAL A 989 -30.42 6.14 36.12
N THR A 990 -29.56 7.11 36.40
CA THR A 990 -29.90 8.52 36.65
C THR A 990 -28.86 9.40 35.96
N ASN A 991 -28.99 10.72 36.06
CA ASN A 991 -27.97 11.67 35.61
C ASN A 991 -26.68 11.66 36.45
N LYS A 992 -26.59 10.81 37.48
CA LYS A 992 -25.43 10.63 38.36
C LYS A 992 -25.08 9.15 38.58
N SER A 993 -25.66 8.26 37.78
CA SER A 993 -25.41 6.82 37.95
C SER A 993 -25.48 6.07 36.63
N VAL A 994 -24.48 5.22 36.43
CA VAL A 994 -24.26 4.45 35.21
C VAL A 994 -24.28 2.97 35.54
N SER A 995 -25.01 2.18 34.76
CA SER A 995 -24.96 0.72 34.85
C SER A 995 -24.33 0.10 33.61
N ILE A 996 -23.34 -0.76 33.84
CA ILE A 996 -22.71 -1.61 32.82
C ILE A 996 -23.10 -3.04 33.08
N THR A 997 -23.68 -3.70 32.10
CA THR A 997 -24.00 -5.12 32.15
C THR A 997 -23.20 -5.83 31.08
N CYS A 998 -22.43 -6.85 31.44
CA CYS A 998 -21.68 -7.65 30.50
C CYS A 998 -21.97 -9.14 30.66
N LEU A 999 -22.14 -9.83 29.53
CA LEU A 999 -22.38 -11.27 29.43
C LEU A 999 -21.09 -11.96 28.96
N PRO A 1000 -20.29 -12.56 29.88
CA PRO A 1000 -19.13 -13.34 29.49
C PRO A 1000 -19.59 -14.68 28.90
N THR A 1001 -19.49 -14.83 27.57
CA THR A 1001 -20.00 -15.99 26.82
C THR A 1001 -19.13 -17.25 26.91
N THR A 1002 -18.08 -17.26 27.72
CA THR A 1002 -17.00 -18.28 27.66
C THR A 1002 -16.41 -18.70 29.01
N LEU A 1003 -17.10 -18.49 30.15
CA LEU A 1003 -16.60 -18.98 31.44
C LEU A 1003 -16.87 -20.49 31.61
N THR A 1004 -15.82 -21.29 31.44
CA THR A 1004 -15.82 -22.74 31.68
C THR A 1004 -15.88 -23.08 33.17
N SER A 1005 -16.15 -24.33 33.54
CA SER A 1005 -16.09 -24.76 34.95
C SER A 1005 -14.70 -24.51 35.55
N GLY A 1006 -14.66 -23.98 36.78
CA GLY A 1006 -13.40 -23.75 37.52
C GLY A 1006 -13.42 -22.51 38.40
N HIS A 1007 -12.25 -22.13 38.92
CA HIS A 1007 -12.09 -21.05 39.90
C HIS A 1007 -11.71 -19.73 39.22
N TYR A 1008 -12.44 -18.67 39.58
CA TYR A 1008 -12.28 -17.33 39.03
C TYR A 1008 -12.09 -16.29 40.11
N GLU A 1009 -11.38 -15.23 39.75
CA GLU A 1009 -11.29 -14.00 40.54
C GLU A 1009 -11.63 -12.81 39.64
N LEU A 1010 -12.62 -12.03 40.06
CA LEU A 1010 -13.06 -10.80 39.39
C LEU A 1010 -12.44 -9.61 40.10
N LEU A 1011 -11.92 -8.66 39.33
CA LEU A 1011 -11.46 -7.36 39.79
C LEU A 1011 -12.13 -6.28 38.93
N VAL A 1012 -12.91 -5.41 39.57
CA VAL A 1012 -13.58 -4.29 38.91
C VAL A 1012 -13.10 -2.99 39.53
N SER A 1013 -12.63 -2.08 38.70
CA SER A 1013 -12.30 -0.72 39.09
C SER A 1013 -13.20 0.25 38.32
N ALA A 1014 -13.57 1.36 38.94
CA ALA A 1014 -14.30 2.43 38.29
C ALA A 1014 -13.70 3.79 38.63
N LYS A 1015 -13.94 4.77 37.77
CA LYS A 1015 -13.57 6.18 37.97
C LYS A 1015 -14.71 7.10 37.53
N ASP A 1016 -14.73 8.30 38.07
CA ASP A 1016 -15.63 9.36 37.63
C ASP A 1016 -15.10 10.07 36.37
N VAL A 1017 -15.83 11.09 35.92
CA VAL A 1017 -15.46 11.93 34.76
C VAL A 1017 -14.20 12.79 35.03
N SER A 1018 -13.94 13.15 36.28
CA SER A 1018 -12.74 13.91 36.70
C SER A 1018 -11.52 13.00 36.96
N GLY A 1019 -11.69 11.68 36.82
CA GLY A 1019 -10.65 10.67 36.95
C GLY A 1019 -10.36 10.22 38.38
N ASN A 1020 -11.21 10.52 39.36
CA ASN A 1020 -11.08 9.95 40.70
C ASN A 1020 -11.46 8.48 40.64
N VAL A 1021 -10.51 7.62 41.02
CA VAL A 1021 -10.68 6.18 41.00
C VAL A 1021 -11.22 5.72 42.35
N VAL A 1022 -12.12 4.73 42.33
CA VAL A 1022 -12.57 4.09 43.56
C VAL A 1022 -11.36 3.61 44.40
N ALA A 1023 -11.31 4.04 45.65
CA ALA A 1023 -10.15 3.79 46.52
C ALA A 1023 -9.85 2.29 46.72
N ASN A 1024 -10.90 1.47 46.72
CA ASN A 1024 -10.81 0.01 46.80
C ASN A 1024 -11.57 -0.60 45.62
N PRO A 1025 -10.88 -1.13 44.59
CA PRO A 1025 -11.57 -1.83 43.51
C PRO A 1025 -12.29 -3.07 44.05
N TYR A 1026 -13.45 -3.37 43.49
CA TYR A 1026 -14.24 -4.53 43.88
C TYR A 1026 -13.50 -5.81 43.47
N ARG A 1027 -13.24 -6.68 44.44
CA ARG A 1027 -12.53 -7.94 44.22
C ARG A 1027 -13.27 -9.11 44.87
N ILE A 1028 -13.54 -10.16 44.09
CA ILE A 1028 -14.23 -11.35 44.61
C ILE A 1028 -13.76 -12.64 43.93
N LYS A 1029 -13.61 -13.72 44.71
CA LYS A 1029 -13.38 -15.07 44.19
C LYS A 1029 -14.71 -15.81 44.06
N PHE A 1030 -14.90 -16.58 42.99
CA PHE A 1030 -16.09 -17.41 42.77
C PHE A 1030 -15.74 -18.65 41.94
N LYS A 1031 -16.63 -19.65 41.93
CA LYS A 1031 -16.46 -20.89 41.16
C LYS A 1031 -17.59 -21.03 40.14
N ILE A 1032 -17.30 -21.43 38.91
CA ILE A 1032 -18.32 -21.86 37.95
C ILE A 1032 -18.49 -23.38 38.08
N GLY A 1033 -19.72 -23.84 38.31
CA GLY A 1033 -20.07 -25.27 38.42
C GLY A 1033 -20.15 -25.98 37.05
N SER A 1034 -19.97 -27.32 37.04
CA SER A 1034 -20.16 -28.17 35.87
C SER A 1034 -21.66 -28.42 35.61
N VAL A 1035 -22.06 -28.44 34.34
CA VAL A 1035 -23.41 -28.83 33.91
C VAL A 1035 -23.49 -30.37 33.92
N ASP A 1036 -23.83 -30.96 35.07
CA ASP A 1036 -24.37 -32.31 35.07
C ASP A 1036 -25.52 -32.43 36.07
N GLU A 1037 -26.61 -33.03 35.59
CA GLU A 1037 -28.00 -32.65 35.87
C GLU A 1037 -28.60 -33.37 37.10
N GLY A 1038 -28.67 -32.68 38.24
CA GLY A 1038 -29.25 -33.12 39.53
C GLY A 1038 -30.79 -33.24 39.57
N ILE A 1039 -31.38 -34.03 38.65
CA ILE A 1039 -32.80 -34.40 38.72
C ILE A 1039 -32.91 -35.87 39.12
N THR A 1040 -33.57 -36.15 40.26
CA THR A 1040 -33.84 -37.51 40.74
C THR A 1040 -35.34 -37.69 40.99
N ILE A 1041 -35.88 -38.88 40.68
CA ILE A 1041 -37.27 -39.24 40.97
C ILE A 1041 -37.32 -40.37 41.98
N VAL A 1042 -38.07 -40.17 43.05
CA VAL A 1042 -38.42 -41.20 44.04
C VAL A 1042 -39.90 -41.54 43.92
N CYS A 1043 -40.21 -42.83 43.80
CA CYS A 1043 -41.59 -43.34 43.78
C CYS A 1043 -41.94 -43.97 45.12
N SER A 1044 -43.00 -43.52 45.79
CA SER A 1044 -43.41 -44.05 47.10
C SER A 1044 -44.93 -44.00 47.33
N PRO A 1045 -45.54 -44.99 47.99
CA PRO A 1045 -44.99 -46.33 48.27
C PRO A 1045 -44.86 -47.16 46.98
N ASN A 1046 -43.88 -48.06 46.93
CA ASN A 1046 -43.66 -49.00 45.82
C ASN A 1046 -43.08 -50.30 46.39
N PRO A 1047 -43.87 -51.39 46.54
CA PRO A 1047 -45.22 -51.58 45.98
C PRO A 1047 -46.33 -50.71 46.61
N THR A 1048 -47.45 -50.51 45.91
CA THR A 1048 -48.63 -49.76 46.39
C THR A 1048 -49.95 -50.51 46.19
N SER A 1049 -50.97 -50.26 47.01
CA SER A 1049 -52.36 -50.73 46.82
C SER A 1049 -53.31 -49.64 46.29
N ASP A 1050 -53.02 -48.37 46.59
CA ASP A 1050 -53.98 -47.28 46.42
C ASP A 1050 -53.50 -46.21 45.42
N TYR A 1051 -52.29 -45.67 45.61
CA TYR A 1051 -51.70 -44.65 44.74
C TYR A 1051 -50.17 -44.66 44.81
N VAL A 1052 -49.52 -44.13 43.77
CA VAL A 1052 -48.07 -43.91 43.72
C VAL A 1052 -47.81 -42.41 43.74
N ARG A 1053 -46.97 -41.93 44.64
CA ARG A 1053 -46.42 -40.57 44.58
C ARG A 1053 -45.08 -40.60 43.88
N PHE A 1054 -44.94 -39.78 42.84
CA PHE A 1054 -43.68 -39.44 42.21
C PHE A 1054 -43.20 -38.13 42.80
N GLN A 1055 -42.01 -38.12 43.39
CA GLN A 1055 -41.35 -36.92 43.89
C GLN A 1055 -40.07 -36.70 43.09
N ALA A 1056 -40.03 -35.63 42.30
CA ALA A 1056 -38.85 -35.19 41.60
C ALA A 1056 -38.12 -34.13 42.42
N LYS A 1057 -36.86 -34.37 42.78
CA LYS A 1057 -35.97 -33.35 43.35
C LYS A 1057 -35.14 -32.75 42.22
N ILE A 1058 -35.17 -31.43 42.10
CA ILE A 1058 -34.70 -30.67 40.93
C ILE A 1058 -33.76 -29.57 41.43
N GLU A 1059 -32.47 -29.71 41.17
CA GLU A 1059 -31.46 -28.76 41.63
C GLU A 1059 -31.39 -27.47 40.78
N ILE A 1060 -32.08 -27.43 39.62
CA ILE A 1060 -32.15 -26.30 38.68
C ILE A 1060 -33.61 -25.89 38.36
N PRO A 1061 -34.41 -25.51 39.36
CA PRO A 1061 -35.85 -25.31 39.18
C PRO A 1061 -36.20 -24.22 38.16
N ASP A 1062 -35.41 -23.15 38.09
CA ASP A 1062 -35.66 -22.01 37.20
C ASP A 1062 -35.54 -22.35 35.69
N GLN A 1063 -34.89 -23.46 35.35
CA GLN A 1063 -34.77 -23.93 33.96
C GLN A 1063 -35.93 -24.84 33.54
N LEU A 1064 -36.73 -25.35 34.47
CA LEU A 1064 -37.76 -26.34 34.20
C LEU A 1064 -39.05 -25.69 33.67
N GLN A 1065 -39.36 -25.98 32.41
CA GLN A 1065 -40.56 -25.47 31.74
C GLN A 1065 -41.77 -26.38 31.97
N SER A 1066 -41.57 -27.68 31.82
CA SER A 1066 -42.64 -28.65 32.02
C SER A 1066 -42.12 -30.05 32.31
N VAL A 1067 -42.98 -30.88 32.90
CA VAL A 1067 -42.73 -32.29 33.13
C VAL A 1067 -43.82 -33.10 32.44
N TYR A 1068 -43.42 -33.99 31.53
CA TYR A 1068 -44.30 -35.00 30.97
C TYR A 1068 -44.06 -36.31 31.68
N TRP A 1069 -45.11 -37.04 31.99
CA TRP A 1069 -44.97 -38.40 32.47
C TRP A 1069 -45.98 -39.33 31.82
N LYS A 1070 -45.54 -40.56 31.60
CA LYS A 1070 -46.30 -41.65 30.98
C LYS A 1070 -46.18 -42.91 31.81
N ILE A 1071 -47.28 -43.63 31.96
CA ILE A 1071 -47.32 -44.97 32.54
C ILE A 1071 -47.66 -45.99 31.47
N TYR A 1072 -46.91 -47.08 31.43
CA TYR A 1072 -47.08 -48.19 30.52
C TYR A 1072 -47.43 -49.47 31.28
N ASN A 1073 -48.24 -50.33 30.67
CA ASN A 1073 -48.30 -51.74 31.07
C ASN A 1073 -47.03 -52.49 30.63
N ILE A 1074 -46.85 -53.74 31.10
CA ILE A 1074 -45.68 -54.56 30.73
C ILE A 1074 -45.58 -54.88 29.23
N SER A 1075 -46.67 -54.77 28.47
CA SER A 1075 -46.67 -54.95 27.00
C SER A 1075 -46.35 -53.66 26.24
N GLY A 1076 -46.01 -52.56 26.93
CA GLY A 1076 -45.59 -51.29 26.32
C GLY A 1076 -46.74 -50.38 25.86
N SER A 1077 -47.99 -50.72 26.17
CA SER A 1077 -49.14 -49.84 25.87
C SER A 1077 -49.25 -48.73 26.92
N VAL A 1078 -49.41 -47.49 26.47
CA VAL A 1078 -49.61 -46.31 27.33
C VAL A 1078 -50.98 -46.41 28.02
N LEU A 1079 -50.99 -46.34 29.35
CA LEU A 1079 -52.19 -46.35 30.18
C LEU A 1079 -52.61 -44.94 30.59
N GLU A 1080 -51.64 -44.06 30.82
CA GLU A 1080 -51.89 -42.68 31.20
C GLU A 1080 -50.70 -41.80 30.77
N GLU A 1081 -51.00 -40.61 30.26
CA GLU A 1081 -50.03 -39.59 29.86
C GLU A 1081 -50.53 -38.23 30.31
N LYS A 1082 -49.69 -37.47 31.01
CA LYS A 1082 -50.02 -36.13 31.49
C LYS A 1082 -48.81 -35.20 31.37
N LYS A 1083 -49.10 -33.94 31.02
CA LYS A 1083 -48.15 -32.82 31.09
C LYS A 1083 -48.47 -31.98 32.32
N ILE A 1084 -47.43 -31.64 33.07
CA ILE A 1084 -47.48 -30.70 34.19
C ILE A 1084 -46.70 -29.47 33.76
N THR A 1085 -47.38 -28.33 33.61
CA THR A 1085 -46.73 -27.04 33.34
C THR A 1085 -46.33 -26.43 34.67
N LEU A 1086 -45.06 -26.04 34.81
CA LEU A 1086 -44.49 -25.68 36.11
C LEU A 1086 -44.08 -24.21 36.18
N LYS A 1087 -43.93 -23.72 37.41
CA LYS A 1087 -43.44 -22.37 37.75
C LYS A 1087 -42.22 -22.46 38.67
N GLY A 1088 -41.19 -23.20 38.24
CA GLY A 1088 -39.86 -23.19 38.88
C GLY A 1088 -39.80 -23.66 40.35
N SER A 1089 -40.32 -24.86 40.68
CA SER A 1089 -40.14 -25.45 42.03
C SER A 1089 -38.94 -26.39 42.10
N ALA A 1090 -38.21 -26.35 43.21
CA ALA A 1090 -37.07 -27.24 43.50
C ALA A 1090 -37.48 -28.69 43.81
N VAL A 1091 -38.75 -28.91 44.16
CA VAL A 1091 -39.35 -30.23 44.37
C VAL A 1091 -40.73 -30.24 43.74
N GLU A 1092 -41.00 -31.26 42.95
CA GLU A 1092 -42.28 -31.45 42.26
C GLU A 1092 -42.86 -32.82 42.58
N GLU A 1093 -44.14 -32.86 42.91
CA GLU A 1093 -44.84 -34.08 43.28
C GLU A 1093 -46.10 -34.27 42.44
N TRP A 1094 -46.30 -35.49 41.94
CA TRP A 1094 -47.55 -35.89 41.31
C TRP A 1094 -47.92 -37.32 41.67
N PHE A 1095 -49.20 -37.64 41.49
CA PHE A 1095 -49.78 -38.90 41.94
C PHE A 1095 -50.39 -39.67 40.77
N TRP A 1096 -50.25 -40.98 40.83
CA TRP A 1096 -50.90 -41.91 39.92
C TRP A 1096 -51.72 -42.93 40.69
N ILE A 1097 -52.98 -43.14 40.28
CA ILE A 1097 -53.91 -44.09 40.92
C ILE A 1097 -54.07 -45.30 39.98
N PRO A 1098 -53.47 -46.46 40.30
CA PRO A 1098 -53.58 -47.64 39.47
C PRO A 1098 -54.98 -48.27 39.55
N LYS A 1099 -55.48 -48.75 38.41
CA LYS A 1099 -56.81 -49.38 38.33
C LYS A 1099 -56.79 -50.89 38.57
N GLN A 1100 -55.65 -51.56 38.37
CA GLN A 1100 -55.49 -53.02 38.44
C GLN A 1100 -54.13 -53.39 39.07
N SER A 1101 -54.04 -54.55 39.72
CA SER A 1101 -52.77 -55.12 40.23
C SER A 1101 -51.83 -55.49 39.08
N GLY A 1102 -50.53 -55.24 39.23
CA GLY A 1102 -49.53 -55.51 38.19
C GLY A 1102 -48.23 -54.69 38.33
N ILE A 1103 -47.28 -54.93 37.42
CA ILE A 1103 -46.05 -54.12 37.29
C ILE A 1103 -46.25 -53.13 36.15
N TYR A 1104 -45.88 -51.87 36.38
CA TYR A 1104 -46.00 -50.78 35.42
C TYR A 1104 -44.65 -50.10 35.24
N ILE A 1105 -44.40 -49.57 34.04
CA ILE A 1105 -43.20 -48.78 33.74
C ILE A 1105 -43.63 -47.32 33.69
N TYR A 1106 -42.90 -46.44 34.35
CA TYR A 1106 -43.06 -45.00 34.17
C TYR A 1106 -41.91 -44.44 33.34
N LYS A 1107 -42.21 -43.43 32.53
CA LYS A 1107 -41.23 -42.57 31.86
C LYS A 1107 -41.61 -41.12 32.12
N THR A 1108 -40.65 -40.34 32.59
CA THR A 1108 -40.79 -38.92 32.86
C THR A 1108 -39.78 -38.14 32.02
N ILE A 1109 -40.23 -37.10 31.34
CA ILE A 1109 -39.43 -36.21 30.48
C ILE A 1109 -39.53 -34.80 31.08
N PHE A 1110 -38.38 -34.25 31.46
CA PHE A 1110 -38.23 -32.88 31.95
C PHE A 1110 -37.81 -31.99 30.78
N GLU A 1111 -38.65 -31.03 30.40
CA GLU A 1111 -38.30 -30.00 29.42
C GLU A 1111 -37.63 -28.83 30.14
N LEU A 1112 -36.35 -28.62 29.86
CA LEU A 1112 -35.54 -27.52 30.36
C LEU A 1112 -35.39 -26.46 29.27
N THR A 1113 -35.12 -25.20 29.65
CA THR A 1113 -34.76 -24.14 28.70
C THR A 1113 -33.54 -24.48 27.83
N THR A 1114 -32.72 -25.43 28.27
CA THR A 1114 -31.45 -25.86 27.66
C THR A 1114 -31.54 -27.22 26.94
N GLY A 1115 -32.66 -27.96 27.02
CA GLY A 1115 -32.80 -29.30 26.43
C GLY A 1115 -33.85 -30.17 27.13
N THR A 1116 -33.80 -31.50 26.95
CA THR A 1116 -34.73 -32.44 27.61
C THR A 1116 -33.98 -33.55 28.35
N LYS A 1117 -34.39 -33.86 29.59
CA LYS A 1117 -33.87 -35.00 30.38
C LYS A 1117 -34.95 -36.05 30.58
N GLU A 1118 -34.62 -37.33 30.36
CA GLU A 1118 -35.55 -38.44 30.55
C GLU A 1118 -35.16 -39.34 31.73
N ILE A 1119 -36.14 -39.73 32.55
CA ILE A 1119 -35.98 -40.68 33.67
C ILE A 1119 -37.09 -41.72 33.59
N SER A 1120 -36.73 -43.01 33.66
CA SER A 1120 -37.69 -44.11 33.63
C SER A 1120 -37.47 -45.07 34.80
N GLY A 1121 -38.53 -45.74 35.23
CA GLY A 1121 -38.46 -46.74 36.31
C GLY A 1121 -39.68 -47.64 36.36
N ARG A 1122 -39.81 -48.43 37.44
CA ARG A 1122 -40.89 -49.41 37.60
C ARG A 1122 -41.66 -49.19 38.88
N VAL A 1123 -42.97 -49.42 38.81
CA VAL A 1123 -43.86 -49.41 39.99
C VAL A 1123 -44.67 -50.70 40.05
N SER A 1124 -44.72 -51.31 41.22
CA SER A 1124 -45.50 -52.51 41.50
C SER A 1124 -46.79 -52.13 42.24
N VAL A 1125 -47.92 -52.67 41.77
CA VAL A 1125 -49.24 -52.45 42.36
C VAL A 1125 -49.81 -53.78 42.84
N VAL A 1126 -50.16 -53.83 44.12
CA VAL A 1126 -50.74 -54.99 44.82
C VAL A 1126 -52.07 -54.54 45.42
N ARG A 1127 -53.16 -54.68 44.65
CA ARG A 1127 -54.53 -54.60 45.17
C ARG A 1127 -55.07 -55.97 45.51
#